data_AF-A0AAU2EIX6-F1
#
_entry.id   AF-A0AAU2EIX6-F1
#
_cell.length_a   1.000
_cell.length_b   1.000
_cell.length_c   1.000
_cell.angle_alpha   90.00
_cell.angle_beta   90.00
_cell.angle_gamma   90.00
#
_symmetry.space_group_name_H-M   'P 1'
#
loop_
_entity.id
_entity.type
_entity.pdbx_description
1 polymer ?
#
loop_
_entity_poly.entity_id
_entity_poly.type
_entity_poly.pdbx_seq_one_letter_code
_entity_poly.pdbx_strand_id
1 'polypeptide(L)'
;MTDQLGTLLRRLRAEAGLTQEEAAERSKLSVRTIRRLETGTATDHRLGTVNQLADALEVGPEDRQRLAALLAGAAGAPGPDPSAPVTEPLPGPPPPVRGALAEAAGELAREVRRRWQREEEHRRVQDPFPLPVRWRTAPPDLTDHEENIQRLPAGAGAGASRVDLTGDLRSVAEVYRGVPSGRMVILGRAGSGKSILTIRFLLDQLAAPAPADRVPVIFSIGSWDPTADGLRDWLVDRLLRDHPYLTRRVPSGSTLAAALVDADLVLPVLDGFDEIAEGLRKEALEALNGVSMPLVLTSRRDEFADAVSAARAPLLWAAGVELTDLTLDDLAAYLPRTARPAAHGTGGPGAVWDLVLKELRSGTSRGSVNLSRVLSTPLMVVLARTMYSETPELDPAELLDTARFPTAHALEQHLLAGFVPSVYRRRAPDRADRGRPRNWDPARAERWLGYLAHHMARADREQQDLAWWRIGDSLGRSTRLLAVVLVSGLCVAVSGWVVGLFAYQVTSGDMLLVGALMGPTAGLAFGLVHLVVGRFGRRAFEPTQVRLRMPGAGNGIGRRPLRTFAARFTTVLLGGFVIGVGCACALTLDRVFFIELPVTAELVEGTLINMLAFGLIFGSSAGLVFGLLAALEAPLDIASAATPGSLLSSNRATVRRQTLVLAPLLTLTVAFGGRIVVSLLQPLVGPLNWGLDDGLFIGAVGGLGGALSYALSFTAWGQWVTLSRIWLPLTGRLPWDTAAFLEDAYRRGVLRQTGAVYQFRHIRLQHHLGQLFRRSEAGYAPATLRRNVEGWAD
;
A
#
# COMPACT_ATOMS: atom_id res chain seq x y z
N MET A 1 -2.49 0.58 -48.15
CA MET A 1 -1.35 -0.32 -48.43
C MET A 1 -1.16 -1.40 -47.35
N THR A 2 -1.33 -1.12 -46.05
CA THR A 2 -1.28 -2.12 -44.96
C THR A 2 -2.27 -3.29 -45.11
N ASP A 3 -3.47 -3.01 -45.67
CA ASP A 3 -4.49 -4.03 -45.94
C ASP A 3 -4.07 -5.05 -47.03
N GLN A 4 -3.23 -4.62 -47.98
CA GLN A 4 -2.71 -5.49 -49.05
C GLN A 4 -1.64 -6.46 -48.54
N LEU A 5 -0.78 -6.03 -47.61
CA LEU A 5 0.22 -6.89 -46.99
C LEU A 5 -0.43 -8.00 -46.15
N GLY A 6 -1.41 -7.66 -45.31
CA GLY A 6 -2.12 -8.64 -44.50
C GLY A 6 -2.92 -9.65 -45.33
N THR A 7 -3.50 -9.21 -46.44
CA THR A 7 -4.22 -10.08 -47.38
C THR A 7 -3.27 -11.05 -48.10
N LEU A 8 -2.09 -10.57 -48.53
CA LEU A 8 -1.09 -11.41 -49.19
C LEU A 8 -0.52 -12.48 -48.25
N LEU A 9 -0.18 -12.12 -47.00
CA LEU A 9 0.32 -13.08 -46.00
C LEU A 9 -0.71 -14.16 -45.66
N ARG A 10 -2.00 -13.78 -45.55
CA ARG A 10 -3.07 -14.74 -45.30
C ARG A 10 -3.25 -15.72 -46.46
N ARG A 11 -3.13 -15.24 -47.70
CA ARG A 11 -3.18 -16.07 -48.90
C ARG A 11 -2.00 -17.04 -48.95
N LEU A 12 -0.77 -16.56 -48.76
CA LEU A 12 0.44 -17.40 -48.76
C LEU A 12 0.39 -18.46 -47.67
N ARG A 13 -0.12 -18.14 -46.48
CA ARG A 13 -0.33 -19.14 -45.42
C ARG A 13 -1.36 -20.21 -45.82
N ALA A 14 -2.45 -19.81 -46.46
CA ALA A 14 -3.48 -20.75 -46.92
C ALA A 14 -2.95 -21.66 -48.04
N GLU A 15 -2.13 -21.13 -48.96
CA GLU A 15 -1.45 -21.90 -50.01
C GLU A 15 -0.41 -22.87 -49.43
N ALA A 16 0.27 -22.51 -48.34
CA ALA A 16 1.15 -23.40 -47.58
C ALA A 16 0.41 -24.45 -46.72
N GLY A 17 -0.92 -24.39 -46.64
CA GLY A 17 -1.74 -25.33 -45.86
C GLY A 17 -1.61 -25.21 -44.34
N LEU A 18 -1.08 -24.09 -43.83
CA LEU A 18 -0.77 -23.93 -42.40
C LEU A 18 -1.86 -23.17 -41.64
N THR A 19 -2.17 -23.59 -40.43
CA THR A 19 -2.95 -22.79 -39.47
C THR A 19 -2.10 -21.65 -38.90
N GLN A 20 -2.74 -20.67 -38.25
CA GLN A 20 -2.00 -19.58 -37.58
C GLN A 20 -1.13 -20.09 -36.43
N GLU A 21 -1.49 -21.23 -35.82
CA GLU A 21 -0.75 -21.88 -34.73
C GLU A 21 0.50 -22.59 -35.27
N GLU A 22 0.37 -23.35 -36.36
CA GLU A 22 1.50 -24.02 -37.01
C GLU A 22 2.47 -23.02 -37.65
N ALA A 23 1.96 -21.94 -38.25
CA ALA A 23 2.79 -20.86 -38.78
C ALA A 23 3.55 -20.13 -37.67
N ALA A 24 2.96 -19.98 -36.48
CA ALA A 24 3.60 -19.37 -35.30
C ALA A 24 4.75 -20.25 -34.80
N GLU A 25 4.52 -21.56 -34.72
CA GLU A 25 5.54 -22.52 -34.32
C GLU A 25 6.73 -22.54 -35.29
N ARG A 26 6.46 -22.59 -36.61
CA ARG A 26 7.54 -22.60 -37.63
C ARG A 26 8.30 -21.29 -37.74
N SER A 27 7.64 -20.14 -37.60
CA SER A 27 8.28 -18.82 -37.68
C SER A 27 8.90 -18.35 -36.36
N LYS A 28 8.68 -19.07 -35.25
CA LYS A 28 9.01 -18.64 -33.87
C LYS A 28 8.35 -17.30 -33.49
N LEU A 29 7.23 -16.96 -34.13
CA LEU A 29 6.42 -15.79 -33.83
C LEU A 29 5.20 -16.17 -33.00
N SER A 30 4.64 -15.25 -32.22
CA SER A 30 3.39 -15.54 -31.51
C SER A 30 2.19 -15.58 -32.47
N VAL A 31 1.19 -16.42 -32.18
CA VAL A 31 -0.09 -16.46 -32.91
C VAL A 31 -0.75 -15.07 -32.98
N ARG A 32 -0.61 -14.28 -31.91
CA ARG A 32 -1.08 -12.89 -31.86
C ARG A 32 -0.35 -11.99 -32.85
N THR A 33 0.95 -12.20 -33.06
CA THR A 33 1.76 -11.45 -34.04
C THR A 33 1.32 -11.77 -35.46
N ILE A 34 1.15 -13.05 -35.81
CA ILE A 34 0.66 -13.47 -37.14
C ILE A 34 -0.74 -12.92 -37.39
N ARG A 35 -1.65 -13.04 -36.42
CA ARG A 35 -3.00 -12.48 -36.53
C ARG A 35 -3.00 -10.96 -36.73
N ARG A 36 -2.08 -10.23 -36.09
CA ARG A 36 -1.93 -8.77 -36.30
C ARG A 36 -1.41 -8.43 -37.69
N LEU A 37 -0.46 -9.21 -38.21
CA LEU A 37 0.06 -9.03 -39.57
C LEU A 37 -1.04 -9.30 -40.61
N GLU A 38 -1.81 -10.38 -40.46
CA GLU A 38 -2.90 -10.73 -41.38
C GLU A 38 -4.12 -9.81 -41.30
N THR A 39 -4.32 -9.07 -40.20
CA THR A 39 -5.45 -8.15 -40.01
C THR A 39 -5.13 -6.69 -40.34
N GLY A 40 -3.88 -6.39 -40.73
CA GLY A 40 -3.48 -5.02 -41.08
C GLY A 40 -3.53 -4.03 -39.91
N THR A 41 -3.62 -4.50 -38.67
CA THR A 41 -3.77 -3.66 -37.46
C THR A 41 -2.45 -3.09 -36.91
N ALA A 42 -1.33 -3.40 -37.56
CA ALA A 42 -0.02 -2.82 -37.23
C ALA A 42 0.34 -1.73 -38.26
N THR A 43 0.69 -0.53 -37.78
CA THR A 43 1.11 0.60 -38.62
C THR A 43 2.62 0.64 -38.88
N ASP A 44 3.40 -0.25 -38.24
CA ASP A 44 4.85 -0.35 -38.42
C ASP A 44 5.25 -1.83 -38.51
N HIS A 45 5.60 -2.27 -39.73
CA HIS A 45 5.95 -3.65 -40.03
C HIS A 45 7.47 -3.80 -40.03
N ARG A 46 8.05 -4.37 -38.96
CA ARG A 46 9.48 -4.68 -38.94
C ARG A 46 9.81 -5.72 -40.01
N LEU A 47 10.70 -5.36 -40.94
CA LEU A 47 11.12 -6.20 -42.08
C LEU A 47 11.56 -7.61 -41.64
N GLY A 48 12.26 -7.71 -40.51
CA GLY A 48 12.70 -8.98 -39.94
C GLY A 48 11.56 -9.92 -39.54
N THR A 49 10.42 -9.39 -39.09
CA THR A 49 9.25 -10.21 -38.71
C THR A 49 8.52 -10.74 -39.93
N VAL A 50 8.41 -9.95 -41.00
CA VAL A 50 7.81 -10.41 -42.27
C VAL A 50 8.71 -11.45 -42.93
N ASN A 51 10.03 -11.29 -42.87
CA ASN A 51 10.98 -12.26 -43.39
C ASN A 51 10.94 -13.60 -42.64
N GLN A 52 10.88 -13.59 -41.29
CA GLN A 52 10.72 -14.82 -40.50
C GLN A 52 9.45 -15.60 -40.85
N LEU A 53 8.35 -14.89 -41.12
CA LEU A 53 7.11 -15.52 -41.56
C LEU A 53 7.22 -16.03 -43.02
N ALA A 54 7.83 -15.26 -43.92
CA ALA A 54 8.04 -15.67 -45.31
C ALA A 54 8.98 -16.89 -45.45
N ASP A 55 9.98 -16.99 -44.58
CA ASP A 55 10.86 -18.17 -44.50
C ASP A 55 10.09 -19.39 -43.99
N ALA A 56 9.25 -19.24 -42.97
CA ALA A 56 8.42 -20.32 -42.43
C ALA A 56 7.32 -20.82 -43.38
N LEU A 57 6.88 -19.95 -44.31
CA LEU A 57 5.89 -20.25 -45.34
C LEU A 57 6.53 -20.77 -46.65
N GLU A 58 7.87 -20.92 -46.71
CA GLU A 58 8.62 -21.36 -47.90
C GLU A 58 8.29 -20.55 -49.17
N VAL A 59 8.08 -19.24 -49.00
CA VAL A 59 7.60 -18.37 -50.07
C VAL A 59 8.64 -18.26 -51.19
N GLY A 60 8.18 -18.47 -52.43
CA GLY A 60 9.00 -18.37 -53.64
C GLY A 60 9.53 -16.96 -53.93
N PRO A 61 10.52 -16.83 -54.83
CA PRO A 61 11.25 -15.58 -55.07
C PRO A 61 10.35 -14.44 -55.58
N GLU A 62 9.31 -14.73 -56.38
CA GLU A 62 8.38 -13.71 -56.89
C GLU A 62 7.52 -13.08 -55.78
N ASP A 63 7.02 -13.90 -54.85
CA ASP A 63 6.18 -13.42 -53.76
C ASP A 63 7.00 -12.73 -52.67
N ARG A 64 8.27 -13.12 -52.48
CA ARG A 64 9.23 -12.35 -51.67
C ARG A 64 9.47 -10.96 -52.24
N GLN A 65 9.60 -10.81 -53.55
CA GLN A 65 9.71 -9.50 -54.21
C GLN A 65 8.45 -8.65 -54.01
N ARG A 66 7.26 -9.26 -54.09
CA ARG A 66 5.98 -8.56 -53.81
C ARG A 66 5.87 -8.11 -52.35
N LEU A 67 6.25 -8.96 -51.39
CA LEU A 67 6.29 -8.59 -49.97
C LEU A 67 7.27 -7.44 -49.71
N ALA A 68 8.47 -7.48 -50.33
CA ALA A 68 9.46 -6.42 -50.22
C ALA A 68 8.98 -5.10 -50.86
N ALA A 69 8.33 -5.16 -52.03
CA ALA A 69 7.78 -3.98 -52.70
C ALA A 69 6.66 -3.30 -51.88
N LEU A 70 5.79 -4.10 -51.24
CA LEU A 70 4.74 -3.59 -50.35
C LEU A 70 5.30 -2.93 -49.08
N LEU A 71 6.44 -3.41 -48.58
CA LEU A 71 7.15 -2.82 -47.44
C LEU A 71 7.96 -1.57 -47.85
N ALA A 72 8.58 -1.56 -49.04
CA ALA A 72 9.32 -0.42 -49.57
C ALA A 72 8.40 0.75 -49.95
N GLY A 73 7.19 0.46 -50.45
CA GLY A 73 6.17 1.47 -50.74
C GLY A 73 5.63 2.22 -49.50
N ALA A 74 5.89 1.70 -48.29
CA ALA A 74 5.61 2.40 -47.04
C ALA A 74 6.74 3.36 -46.59
N ALA A 75 7.91 3.32 -47.25
CA ALA A 75 9.13 4.01 -46.82
C ALA A 75 9.74 4.97 -47.87
N GLY A 76 9.06 5.26 -48.99
CA GLY A 76 9.66 6.12 -50.04
C GLY A 76 8.66 6.89 -50.88
N ALA A 77 8.45 8.17 -50.54
CA ALA A 77 8.23 9.19 -51.57
C ALA A 77 9.60 9.64 -52.10
N PRO A 78 9.80 9.84 -53.41
CA PRO A 78 11.08 10.30 -53.95
C PRO A 78 11.37 11.74 -53.49
N GLY A 79 12.53 11.96 -52.86
CA GLY A 79 12.98 13.28 -52.43
C GLY A 79 13.31 14.20 -53.61
N PRO A 80 13.12 15.53 -53.49
CA PRO A 80 13.50 16.47 -54.53
C PRO A 80 15.00 16.82 -54.49
N ASP A 81 15.47 17.22 -55.66
CA ASP A 81 16.79 17.64 -56.14
C ASP A 81 17.67 18.45 -55.13
N PRO A 82 19.00 18.24 -55.05
CA PRO A 82 19.88 18.88 -54.05
C PRO A 82 20.19 20.38 -54.26
N SER A 83 19.45 21.11 -55.10
CA SER A 83 19.81 22.48 -55.49
C SER A 83 18.66 23.49 -55.40
N ALA A 84 17.94 23.52 -54.29
CA ALA A 84 17.00 24.60 -53.97
C ALA A 84 17.17 25.10 -52.52
N PRO A 85 17.17 26.42 -52.27
CA PRO A 85 17.40 26.98 -50.93
C PRO A 85 16.20 26.72 -50.00
N VAL A 86 16.51 26.22 -48.80
CA VAL A 86 15.56 25.84 -47.75
C VAL A 86 14.87 27.07 -47.17
N THR A 87 13.53 27.10 -47.24
CA THR A 87 12.69 27.96 -46.39
C THR A 87 11.93 27.04 -45.44
N GLU A 88 12.18 27.16 -44.12
CA GLU A 88 11.52 26.35 -43.09
C GLU A 88 10.00 26.58 -43.06
N PRO A 89 9.17 25.53 -43.09
CA PRO A 89 7.76 25.65 -42.74
C PRO A 89 7.57 25.56 -41.22
N LEU A 90 6.80 26.50 -40.66
CA LEU A 90 6.32 26.50 -39.28
C LEU A 90 5.71 25.14 -38.89
N PRO A 91 5.89 24.68 -37.63
CA PRO A 91 5.35 23.40 -37.19
C PRO A 91 3.82 23.43 -37.14
N GLY A 92 3.18 22.54 -37.90
CA GLY A 92 1.76 22.25 -37.75
C GLY A 92 1.42 21.68 -36.36
N PRO A 93 0.16 21.77 -35.92
CA PRO A 93 -0.24 21.30 -34.59
C PRO A 93 0.06 19.80 -34.41
N PRO A 94 0.60 19.38 -33.25
CA PRO A 94 0.98 17.99 -33.03
C PRO A 94 -0.25 17.06 -33.03
N PRO A 95 -0.07 15.77 -33.37
CA PRO A 95 -1.15 14.80 -33.42
C PRO A 95 -1.86 14.67 -32.05
N PRO A 96 -3.18 14.35 -32.04
CA PRO A 96 -4.03 14.44 -30.84
C PRO A 96 -3.58 13.58 -29.66
N VAL A 97 -2.82 12.51 -29.90
CA VAL A 97 -2.28 11.62 -28.86
C VAL A 97 -1.15 12.27 -28.06
N ARG A 98 -0.28 13.07 -28.70
CA ARG A 98 0.80 13.79 -28.00
C ARG A 98 0.25 14.91 -27.12
N GLY A 99 -0.80 15.59 -27.56
CA GLY A 99 -1.50 16.61 -26.76
C GLY A 99 -2.13 16.03 -25.50
N ALA A 100 -2.86 14.92 -25.62
CA ALA A 100 -3.49 14.26 -24.46
C ALA A 100 -2.47 13.72 -23.45
N LEU A 101 -1.33 13.17 -23.91
CA LEU A 101 -0.26 12.70 -23.02
C LEU A 101 0.48 13.86 -22.35
N ALA A 102 0.73 14.96 -23.07
CA ALA A 102 1.34 16.16 -22.49
C ALA A 102 0.42 16.82 -21.46
N GLU A 103 -0.89 16.88 -21.71
CA GLU A 103 -1.87 17.38 -20.75
C GLU A 103 -1.92 16.51 -19.49
N ALA A 104 -1.94 15.19 -19.66
CA ALA A 104 -1.91 14.22 -18.56
C ALA A 104 -0.62 14.35 -17.72
N ALA A 105 0.54 14.46 -18.38
CA ALA A 105 1.81 14.71 -17.71
C ALA A 105 1.79 16.04 -16.95
N GLY A 106 1.24 17.11 -17.54
CA GLY A 106 1.09 18.40 -16.89
C GLY A 106 0.14 18.39 -15.68
N GLU A 107 -0.91 17.56 -15.71
CA GLU A 107 -1.78 17.32 -14.56
C GLU A 107 -1.07 16.56 -13.44
N LEU A 108 -0.38 15.47 -13.80
CA LEU A 108 0.44 14.69 -12.87
C LEU A 108 1.50 15.57 -12.20
N ALA A 109 2.22 16.39 -12.97
CA ALA A 109 3.23 17.32 -12.46
C ALA A 109 2.66 18.30 -11.43
N ARG A 110 1.50 18.91 -11.71
CA ARG A 110 0.84 19.85 -10.77
C ARG A 110 0.40 19.15 -9.49
N GLU A 111 -0.15 17.95 -9.59
CA GLU A 111 -0.58 17.18 -8.43
C GLU A 111 0.60 16.75 -7.56
N VAL A 112 1.63 16.16 -8.19
CA VAL A 112 2.86 15.72 -7.54
C VAL A 112 3.56 16.89 -6.85
N ARG A 113 3.66 18.07 -7.51
CA ARG A 113 4.20 19.29 -6.91
C ARG A 113 3.42 19.70 -5.66
N ARG A 114 2.08 19.80 -5.74
CA ARG A 114 1.23 20.18 -4.60
C ARG A 114 1.31 19.17 -3.45
N ARG A 115 1.46 17.88 -3.74
CA ARG A 115 1.61 16.84 -2.72
C ARG A 115 2.92 17.02 -1.96
N TRP A 116 4.04 17.15 -2.67
CA TRP A 116 5.37 17.22 -2.06
C TRP A 116 5.72 18.59 -1.45
N GLN A 117 5.13 19.70 -1.94
CA GLN A 117 5.23 21.00 -1.27
C GLN A 117 4.58 20.96 0.12
N ARG A 118 3.36 20.41 0.23
CA ARG A 118 2.69 20.22 1.52
C ARG A 118 3.48 19.30 2.46
N GLU A 119 4.14 18.29 1.91
CA GLU A 119 4.99 17.38 2.68
C GLU A 119 6.27 18.08 3.17
N GLU A 120 6.92 18.93 2.35
CA GLU A 120 8.07 19.74 2.74
C GLU A 120 7.71 20.75 3.87
N GLU A 121 6.55 21.40 3.75
CA GLU A 121 5.99 22.30 4.77
C GLU A 121 5.71 21.56 6.08
N HIS A 122 5.03 20.41 6.02
CA HIS A 122 4.76 19.58 7.20
C HIS A 122 6.03 19.10 7.90
N ARG A 123 7.10 18.86 7.13
CA ARG A 123 8.41 18.46 7.64
C ARG A 123 9.19 19.61 8.27
N ARG A 124 8.72 20.84 8.14
CA ARG A 124 9.42 22.04 8.63
C ARG A 124 10.87 22.07 8.15
N VAL A 125 11.08 21.67 6.89
CA VAL A 125 12.41 21.66 6.27
C VAL A 125 12.97 23.07 6.19
N GLN A 126 12.09 24.06 5.94
CA GLN A 126 12.43 25.47 5.83
C GLN A 126 12.48 26.20 7.19
N ASP A 127 12.39 25.49 8.32
CA ASP A 127 12.41 26.10 9.66
C ASP A 127 13.66 25.66 10.42
N PRO A 128 14.62 26.56 10.72
CA PRO A 128 14.70 27.96 10.26
C PRO A 128 15.13 28.09 8.79
N PHE A 129 15.80 27.06 8.26
CA PHE A 129 16.17 26.86 6.86
C PHE A 129 16.54 25.36 6.68
N PRO A 130 16.73 24.83 5.47
CA PRO A 130 17.11 23.43 5.27
C PRO A 130 18.51 23.13 5.81
N LEU A 131 18.67 22.01 6.54
CA LEU A 131 20.00 21.52 6.89
C LEU A 131 20.82 21.27 5.62
N PRO A 132 22.10 21.69 5.57
CA PRO A 132 22.93 21.54 4.39
C PRO A 132 23.24 20.07 4.16
N VAL A 133 22.58 19.44 3.19
CA VAL A 133 22.90 18.10 2.73
C VAL A 133 23.92 18.25 1.60
N ARG A 134 25.16 17.80 1.83
CA ARG A 134 26.24 17.80 0.82
C ARG A 134 26.53 16.38 0.37
N TRP A 135 27.15 16.25 -0.81
CA TRP A 135 27.63 14.99 -1.30
C TRP A 135 28.94 15.14 -2.08
N ARG A 136 29.57 14.00 -2.27
CA ARG A 136 30.73 13.82 -3.14
C ARG A 136 30.41 12.75 -4.18
N THR A 137 31.26 12.62 -5.20
CA THR A 137 31.21 11.48 -6.12
C THR A 137 31.33 10.17 -5.35
N ALA A 138 30.48 9.19 -5.68
CA ALA A 138 30.54 7.87 -5.08
C ALA A 138 31.86 7.14 -5.45
N PRO A 139 32.28 6.17 -4.62
CA PRO A 139 33.42 5.31 -4.94
C PRO A 139 33.28 4.63 -6.32
N PRO A 140 34.36 4.52 -7.12
CA PRO A 140 34.31 4.02 -8.50
C PRO A 140 33.92 2.54 -8.61
N ASP A 141 34.08 1.77 -7.53
CA ASP A 141 33.64 0.38 -7.40
C ASP A 141 32.11 0.22 -7.30
N LEU A 142 31.39 1.30 -7.01
CA LEU A 142 29.93 1.32 -6.87
C LEU A 142 29.22 1.96 -8.07
N THR A 143 29.95 2.48 -9.05
CA THR A 143 29.42 3.18 -10.22
C THR A 143 29.93 2.57 -11.52
N ASP A 144 29.23 2.81 -12.61
CA ASP A 144 29.71 2.42 -13.93
C ASP A 144 30.89 3.31 -14.38
N HIS A 145 31.54 2.92 -15.47
CA HIS A 145 32.61 3.67 -16.11
C HIS A 145 32.11 5.05 -16.59
N GLU A 146 32.99 6.05 -16.54
CA GLU A 146 32.65 7.44 -16.89
C GLU A 146 32.17 7.55 -18.35
N GLU A 147 32.77 6.79 -19.27
CA GLU A 147 32.39 6.76 -20.68
C GLU A 147 30.95 6.25 -20.87
N ASN A 148 30.55 5.27 -20.04
CA ASN A 148 29.20 4.71 -20.04
C ASN A 148 28.17 5.69 -19.46
N ILE A 149 28.55 6.42 -18.40
CA ILE A 149 27.71 7.46 -17.76
C ILE A 149 27.50 8.64 -18.73
N GLN A 150 28.54 9.05 -19.44
CA GLN A 150 28.50 10.15 -20.41
C GLN A 150 27.92 9.75 -21.78
N ARG A 151 27.62 8.45 -21.99
CA ARG A 151 27.17 7.91 -23.30
C ARG A 151 28.14 8.22 -24.44
N LEU A 152 29.44 8.20 -24.15
CA LEU A 152 30.47 8.49 -25.15
C LEU A 152 30.55 7.37 -26.20
N PRO A 153 30.79 7.69 -27.48
CA PRO A 153 31.11 6.69 -28.49
C PRO A 153 32.38 5.92 -28.14
N ALA A 154 32.48 4.67 -28.59
CA ALA A 154 33.68 3.86 -28.41
C ALA A 154 34.92 4.58 -28.98
N GLY A 155 35.97 4.72 -28.16
CA GLY A 155 37.23 5.38 -28.53
C GLY A 155 37.33 6.87 -28.19
N ALA A 156 36.27 7.52 -27.68
CA ALA A 156 36.28 8.94 -27.32
C ALA A 156 36.82 9.27 -25.90
N GLY A 157 37.17 8.26 -25.10
CA GLY A 157 37.46 8.43 -23.66
C GLY A 157 38.75 9.18 -23.30
N ALA A 158 39.69 9.37 -24.24
CA ALA A 158 41.04 9.88 -23.92
C ALA A 158 41.14 11.40 -23.63
N GLY A 159 40.01 12.12 -23.57
CA GLY A 159 40.00 13.57 -23.28
C GLY A 159 38.68 14.13 -22.76
N ALA A 160 37.71 13.27 -22.40
CA ALA A 160 36.44 13.72 -21.88
C ALA A 160 36.60 14.25 -20.45
N SER A 161 36.16 15.48 -20.20
CA SER A 161 36.12 16.06 -18.86
C SER A 161 35.16 15.24 -17.99
N ARG A 162 35.62 14.81 -16.82
CA ARG A 162 34.79 14.11 -15.84
C ARG A 162 33.60 14.97 -15.44
N VAL A 163 32.40 14.39 -15.34
CA VAL A 163 31.24 15.13 -14.82
C VAL A 163 31.52 15.47 -13.36
N ASP A 164 31.49 16.76 -13.01
CA ASP A 164 31.53 17.18 -11.62
C ASP A 164 30.21 16.82 -10.95
N LEU A 165 30.24 15.77 -10.14
CA LEU A 165 29.10 15.27 -9.39
C LEU A 165 29.08 15.79 -7.95
N THR A 166 30.00 16.69 -7.57
CA THR A 166 29.99 17.29 -6.23
C THR A 166 28.89 18.36 -6.13
N GLY A 167 28.34 18.54 -4.93
CA GLY A 167 27.24 19.49 -4.76
C GLY A 167 26.59 19.48 -3.39
N ASP A 168 25.49 20.20 -3.32
CA ASP A 168 24.69 20.44 -2.13
C ASP A 168 23.19 20.40 -2.45
N LEU A 169 22.35 20.35 -1.42
CA LEU A 169 20.89 20.18 -1.54
C LEU A 169 20.22 21.06 -2.63
N ARG A 170 20.78 22.22 -2.96
CA ARG A 170 20.24 23.18 -3.94
C ARG A 170 20.62 22.84 -5.39
N SER A 171 21.72 22.13 -5.60
CA SER A 171 22.29 21.82 -6.92
C SER A 171 21.91 20.43 -7.45
N VAL A 172 21.15 19.62 -6.72
CA VAL A 172 20.86 18.21 -7.08
C VAL A 172 20.19 18.08 -8.45
N ALA A 173 19.25 18.97 -8.76
CA ALA A 173 18.53 18.99 -10.03
C ALA A 173 19.45 19.38 -11.20
N GLU A 174 20.41 20.27 -10.95
CA GLU A 174 21.41 20.72 -11.93
C GLU A 174 22.42 19.61 -12.21
N VAL A 175 22.94 18.96 -11.16
CA VAL A 175 23.85 17.80 -11.28
C VAL A 175 23.19 16.70 -12.10
N TYR A 176 21.94 16.33 -11.78
CA TYR A 176 21.21 15.31 -12.54
C TYR A 176 21.02 15.69 -14.02
N ARG A 177 20.69 16.96 -14.31
CA ARG A 177 20.56 17.46 -15.69
C ARG A 177 21.89 17.41 -16.46
N GLY A 178 23.01 17.49 -15.75
CA GLY A 178 24.35 17.32 -16.31
C GLY A 178 24.75 15.86 -16.60
N VAL A 179 23.97 14.85 -16.16
CA VAL A 179 24.26 13.43 -16.39
C VAL A 179 23.59 12.96 -17.70
N PRO A 180 24.34 12.71 -18.79
CA PRO A 180 23.75 12.40 -20.09
C PRO A 180 22.97 11.09 -20.14
N SER A 181 23.36 10.09 -19.34
CA SER A 181 22.63 8.83 -19.24
C SER A 181 21.23 8.97 -18.64
N GLY A 182 20.96 10.05 -17.88
CA GLY A 182 19.73 10.23 -17.11
C GLY A 182 19.57 9.21 -15.97
N ARG A 183 20.64 8.56 -15.54
CA ARG A 183 20.61 7.58 -14.43
C ARG A 183 21.51 8.04 -13.31
N MET A 184 20.98 8.09 -12.08
CA MET A 184 21.74 8.52 -10.91
C MET A 184 21.42 7.67 -9.68
N VAL A 185 22.45 7.33 -8.91
CA VAL A 185 22.34 6.66 -7.60
C VAL A 185 22.77 7.62 -6.51
N ILE A 186 21.90 7.80 -5.51
CA ILE A 186 22.15 8.61 -4.31
C ILE A 186 22.37 7.67 -3.12
N LEU A 187 23.61 7.56 -2.69
CA LEU A 187 24.05 6.76 -1.55
C LEU A 187 24.16 7.63 -0.30
N GLY A 188 23.92 7.04 0.87
CA GLY A 188 24.17 7.73 2.13
C GLY A 188 23.78 6.90 3.34
N ARG A 189 24.32 7.25 4.50
CA ARG A 189 24.04 6.55 5.76
C ARG A 189 22.56 6.69 6.18
N ALA A 190 22.12 5.86 7.10
CA ALA A 190 20.78 6.02 7.67
C ALA A 190 20.67 7.39 8.38
N GLY A 191 19.62 8.17 8.04
CA GLY A 191 19.42 9.51 8.60
C GLY A 191 20.21 10.64 7.94
N SER A 192 20.96 10.37 6.85
CA SER A 192 21.76 11.38 6.13
C SER A 192 20.96 12.41 5.32
N GLY A 193 19.63 12.25 5.23
CA GLY A 193 18.76 13.17 4.49
C GLY A 193 18.38 12.74 3.06
N LYS A 194 18.63 11.49 2.66
CA LYS A 194 18.25 10.95 1.32
C LYS A 194 16.83 11.32 0.89
N SER A 195 15.82 11.01 1.70
CA SER A 195 14.43 11.33 1.34
C SER A 195 14.14 12.83 1.27
N ILE A 196 14.88 13.70 1.99
CA ILE A 196 14.75 15.16 1.84
C ILE A 196 15.39 15.61 0.52
N LEU A 197 16.55 15.05 0.18
CA LEU A 197 17.20 15.29 -1.12
C LEU A 197 16.30 14.86 -2.28
N THR A 198 15.63 13.70 -2.18
CA THR A 198 14.65 13.20 -3.15
C THR A 198 13.47 14.17 -3.34
N ILE A 199 12.89 14.67 -2.24
CA ILE A 199 11.80 15.65 -2.29
C ILE A 199 12.28 16.94 -2.94
N ARG A 200 13.46 17.42 -2.54
CA ARG A 200 14.02 18.67 -3.07
C ARG A 200 14.35 18.54 -4.56
N PHE A 201 14.97 17.43 -4.96
CA PHE A 201 15.20 17.08 -6.37
C PHE A 201 13.91 17.14 -7.17
N LEU A 202 12.84 16.48 -6.70
CA LEU A 202 11.55 16.49 -7.37
C LEU A 202 10.97 17.91 -7.49
N LEU A 203 11.02 18.70 -6.41
CA LEU A 203 10.47 20.06 -6.41
C LEU A 203 11.27 21.00 -7.32
N ASP A 204 12.59 20.92 -7.30
CA ASP A 204 13.48 21.74 -8.14
C ASP A 204 13.37 21.35 -9.62
N GLN A 205 13.26 20.05 -9.93
CA GLN A 205 12.97 19.57 -11.29
C GLN A 205 11.62 20.06 -11.80
N LEU A 206 10.61 20.13 -10.94
CA LEU A 206 9.30 20.68 -11.30
C LEU A 206 9.29 22.21 -11.31
N ALA A 207 10.19 22.91 -10.63
CA ALA A 207 10.20 24.38 -10.58
C ALA A 207 10.84 25.02 -11.83
N ALA A 208 11.52 24.24 -12.67
CA ALA A 208 12.21 24.74 -13.85
C ALA A 208 11.25 25.49 -14.81
N PRO A 209 11.68 26.60 -15.45
CA PRO A 209 10.83 27.42 -16.33
C PRO A 209 10.35 26.69 -17.61
N ALA A 210 11.12 25.70 -18.08
CA ALA A 210 10.70 24.83 -19.17
C ALA A 210 9.74 23.77 -18.63
N PRO A 211 8.67 23.40 -19.37
CA PRO A 211 7.84 22.26 -18.99
C PRO A 211 8.78 21.06 -18.80
N ALA A 212 8.72 20.42 -17.63
CA ALA A 212 9.58 19.28 -17.36
C ALA A 212 9.32 18.21 -18.43
N ASP A 213 10.34 17.90 -19.25
CA ASP A 213 10.25 16.87 -20.30
C ASP A 213 9.81 15.52 -19.72
N ARG A 214 10.10 15.31 -18.44
CA ARG A 214 9.68 14.15 -17.65
C ARG A 214 9.18 14.60 -16.28
N VAL A 215 8.08 14.02 -15.84
CA VAL A 215 7.50 14.27 -14.52
C VAL A 215 8.20 13.38 -13.49
N PRO A 216 9.00 13.93 -12.55
CA PRO A 216 9.58 13.15 -11.46
C PRO A 216 8.49 12.64 -10.52
N VAL A 217 8.45 11.33 -10.28
CA VAL A 217 7.51 10.70 -9.33
C VAL A 217 8.30 9.82 -8.37
N ILE A 218 8.08 10.00 -7.07
CA ILE A 218 8.75 9.22 -6.02
C ILE A 218 8.00 7.91 -5.80
N PHE A 219 8.73 6.80 -5.90
CA PHE A 219 8.23 5.45 -5.65
C PHE A 219 9.05 4.81 -4.53
N SER A 220 8.39 4.31 -3.47
CA SER A 220 9.06 3.48 -2.46
C SER A 220 9.25 2.08 -3.04
N ILE A 221 10.51 1.74 -3.33
CA ILE A 221 10.85 0.52 -4.07
C ILE A 221 10.83 -0.75 -3.20
N GLY A 222 10.83 -0.64 -1.87
CA GLY A 222 10.86 -1.78 -0.96
C GLY A 222 9.71 -2.78 -1.10
N SER A 223 8.63 -2.40 -1.79
CA SER A 223 7.47 -3.25 -2.08
C SER A 223 7.47 -3.91 -3.46
N TRP A 224 8.54 -3.72 -4.23
CA TRP A 224 8.71 -4.34 -5.54
C TRP A 224 9.31 -5.75 -5.38
N ASP A 225 8.63 -6.74 -5.96
CA ASP A 225 9.18 -8.08 -6.14
C ASP A 225 9.70 -8.21 -7.58
N PRO A 226 11.03 -8.17 -7.80
CA PRO A 226 11.62 -8.24 -9.13
C PRO A 226 11.45 -9.61 -9.80
N THR A 227 11.07 -10.65 -9.04
CA THR A 227 10.85 -12.01 -9.58
C THR A 227 9.43 -12.22 -10.07
N ALA A 228 8.48 -11.44 -9.56
CA ALA A 228 7.08 -11.53 -9.92
C ALA A 228 6.69 -10.50 -11.01
N ASP A 229 7.11 -9.24 -10.85
CA ASP A 229 6.66 -8.12 -11.67
C ASP A 229 7.83 -7.36 -12.31
N GLY A 230 7.73 -7.07 -13.61
CA GLY A 230 8.67 -6.19 -14.30
C GLY A 230 8.57 -4.75 -13.79
N LEU A 231 9.67 -3.99 -13.81
CA LEU A 231 9.70 -2.62 -13.27
C LEU A 231 8.65 -1.70 -13.90
N ARG A 232 8.47 -1.74 -15.22
CA ARG A 232 7.49 -0.88 -15.92
C ARG A 232 6.07 -1.18 -15.47
N ASP A 233 5.70 -2.46 -15.40
CA ASP A 233 4.38 -2.89 -14.93
C ASP A 233 4.15 -2.48 -13.47
N TRP A 234 5.15 -2.68 -12.62
CA TRP A 234 5.10 -2.24 -11.22
C TRP A 234 4.93 -0.73 -11.07
N LEU A 235 5.64 0.08 -11.89
CA LEU A 235 5.51 1.54 -11.92
C LEU A 235 4.11 1.96 -12.39
N VAL A 236 3.57 1.32 -13.43
CA VAL A 236 2.21 1.56 -13.92
C VAL A 236 1.19 1.27 -12.83
N ASP A 237 1.30 0.13 -12.15
CA ASP A 237 0.41 -0.22 -11.06
C ASP A 237 0.54 0.75 -9.88
N ARG A 238 1.76 1.23 -9.57
CA ARG A 238 1.97 2.26 -8.54
C ARG A 238 1.35 3.61 -8.95
N LEU A 239 1.46 4.01 -10.21
CA LEU A 239 0.81 5.23 -10.71
C LEU A 239 -0.71 5.12 -10.69
N LEU A 240 -1.27 3.98 -11.09
CA LEU A 240 -2.71 3.74 -11.00
C LEU A 240 -3.20 3.72 -9.55
N ARG A 241 -2.37 3.23 -8.61
CA ARG A 241 -2.61 3.25 -7.16
C ARG A 241 -2.66 4.66 -6.59
N ASP A 242 -1.70 5.50 -6.95
CA ASP A 242 -1.55 6.83 -6.35
C ASP A 242 -2.37 7.90 -7.10
N HIS A 243 -2.64 7.69 -8.39
CA HIS A 243 -3.27 8.65 -9.31
C HIS A 243 -4.41 7.99 -10.13
N PRO A 244 -5.59 7.75 -9.53
CA PRO A 244 -6.64 6.93 -10.16
C PRO A 244 -7.20 7.47 -11.48
N TYR A 245 -7.12 8.78 -11.73
CA TYR A 245 -7.56 9.38 -13.01
C TYR A 245 -6.73 8.89 -14.20
N LEU A 246 -5.52 8.38 -13.97
CA LEU A 246 -4.67 7.76 -15.00
C LEU A 246 -5.19 6.39 -15.49
N THR A 247 -6.28 5.88 -14.92
CA THR A 247 -7.00 4.68 -15.40
C THR A 247 -7.69 4.91 -16.75
N ARG A 248 -7.92 6.17 -17.14
CA ARG A 248 -8.49 6.52 -18.45
C ARG A 248 -7.67 5.86 -19.55
N ARG A 249 -8.35 5.28 -20.55
CA ARG A 249 -7.68 4.64 -21.69
C ARG A 249 -7.39 5.64 -22.79
N VAL A 250 -6.21 5.53 -23.38
CA VAL A 250 -5.84 6.21 -24.62
C VAL A 250 -6.40 5.43 -25.83
N PRO A 251 -6.49 6.04 -27.03
CA PRO A 251 -7.03 5.37 -28.22
C PRO A 251 -6.36 4.04 -28.60
N SER A 252 -5.11 3.81 -28.17
CA SER A 252 -4.39 2.55 -28.33
C SER A 252 -4.91 1.41 -27.44
N GLY A 253 -5.80 1.69 -26.49
CA GLY A 253 -6.40 0.73 -25.56
C GLY A 253 -5.63 0.52 -24.25
N SER A 254 -4.42 1.06 -24.12
CA SER A 254 -3.66 1.08 -22.86
C SER A 254 -4.19 2.17 -21.90
N THR A 255 -3.87 2.05 -20.61
CA THR A 255 -4.14 3.11 -19.63
C THR A 255 -3.23 4.31 -19.88
N LEU A 256 -3.66 5.49 -19.44
CA LEU A 256 -2.85 6.70 -19.51
C LEU A 256 -1.55 6.54 -18.70
N ALA A 257 -1.60 5.85 -17.55
CA ALA A 257 -0.40 5.49 -16.78
C ALA A 257 0.61 4.67 -17.60
N ALA A 258 0.14 3.61 -18.28
CA ALA A 258 1.00 2.79 -19.15
C ALA A 258 1.58 3.63 -20.28
N ALA A 259 0.76 4.44 -20.95
CA ALA A 259 1.21 5.30 -22.03
C ALA A 259 2.25 6.35 -21.59
N LEU A 260 2.13 6.91 -20.37
CA LEU A 260 3.10 7.85 -19.80
C LEU A 260 4.43 7.17 -19.48
N VAL A 261 4.40 5.95 -18.93
CA VAL A 261 5.61 5.17 -18.63
C VAL A 261 6.30 4.70 -19.92
N ASP A 262 5.53 4.17 -20.88
CA ASP A 262 6.05 3.70 -22.16
C ASP A 262 6.64 4.82 -23.02
N ALA A 263 6.13 6.05 -22.89
CA ALA A 263 6.65 7.23 -23.57
C ALA A 263 7.84 7.89 -22.83
N ASP A 264 8.33 7.28 -21.74
CA ASP A 264 9.39 7.81 -20.86
C ASP A 264 9.13 9.26 -20.38
N LEU A 265 7.84 9.62 -20.22
CA LEU A 265 7.38 10.92 -19.69
C LEU A 265 7.35 10.95 -18.16
N VAL A 266 7.54 9.80 -17.51
CA VAL A 266 7.69 9.68 -16.06
C VAL A 266 9.16 9.46 -15.75
N LEU A 267 9.71 10.27 -14.84
CA LEU A 267 11.03 10.04 -14.26
C LEU A 267 10.87 9.33 -12.91
N PRO A 268 11.10 8.01 -12.83
CA PRO A 268 11.00 7.28 -11.58
C PRO A 268 12.13 7.68 -10.62
N VAL A 269 11.73 8.17 -9.45
CA VAL A 269 12.62 8.40 -8.31
C VAL A 269 12.37 7.29 -7.30
N LEU A 270 13.18 6.25 -7.36
CA LEU A 270 13.08 5.02 -6.58
C LEU A 270 13.75 5.24 -5.20
N ASP A 271 12.94 5.53 -4.18
CA ASP A 271 13.42 5.78 -2.82
C ASP A 271 13.47 4.48 -2.01
N GLY A 272 14.62 4.18 -1.40
CA GLY A 272 14.77 3.10 -0.43
C GLY A 272 15.09 1.72 -1.01
N PHE A 273 16.07 1.60 -1.91
CA PHE A 273 16.53 0.29 -2.39
C PHE A 273 16.99 -0.66 -1.27
N ASP A 274 17.52 -0.10 -0.17
CA ASP A 274 17.87 -0.85 1.04
C ASP A 274 16.66 -1.50 1.74
N GLU A 275 15.44 -1.05 1.42
CA GLU A 275 14.19 -1.60 1.96
C GLU A 275 13.70 -2.85 1.21
N ILE A 276 14.30 -3.20 0.06
CA ILE A 276 14.03 -4.48 -0.63
C ILE A 276 14.58 -5.62 0.23
N ALA A 277 13.85 -6.74 0.26
CA ALA A 277 14.27 -7.94 0.96
C ALA A 277 15.71 -8.34 0.57
N GLU A 278 16.53 -8.68 1.56
CA GLU A 278 17.97 -8.95 1.39
C GLU A 278 18.25 -9.98 0.28
N GLY A 279 17.43 -11.03 0.19
CA GLY A 279 17.54 -12.06 -0.83
C GLY A 279 16.99 -11.72 -2.22
N LEU A 280 16.43 -10.51 -2.43
CA LEU A 280 15.88 -10.04 -3.70
C LEU A 280 16.64 -8.83 -4.27
N ARG A 281 17.60 -8.27 -3.53
CA ARG A 281 18.33 -7.05 -3.95
C ARG A 281 19.18 -7.28 -5.21
N LYS A 282 19.74 -8.48 -5.36
CA LYS A 282 20.52 -8.86 -6.55
C LYS A 282 19.62 -8.86 -7.78
N GLU A 283 18.51 -9.58 -7.71
CA GLU A 283 17.50 -9.70 -8.77
C GLU A 283 16.92 -8.34 -9.12
N ALA A 284 16.69 -7.48 -8.12
CA ALA A 284 16.26 -6.10 -8.32
C ALA A 284 17.28 -5.28 -9.11
N LEU A 285 18.57 -5.38 -8.76
CA LEU A 285 19.64 -4.66 -9.48
C LEU A 285 19.79 -5.16 -10.92
N GLU A 286 19.72 -6.48 -11.15
CA GLU A 286 19.73 -7.08 -12.48
C GLU A 286 18.53 -6.63 -13.33
N ALA A 287 17.32 -6.63 -12.74
CA ALA A 287 16.11 -6.14 -13.41
C ALA A 287 16.18 -4.63 -13.72
N LEU A 288 16.77 -3.81 -12.85
CA LEU A 288 17.05 -2.40 -13.12
C LEU A 288 18.06 -2.23 -14.27
N ASN A 289 19.06 -3.10 -14.37
CA ASN A 289 20.03 -3.09 -15.46
C ASN A 289 19.41 -3.52 -16.80
N GLY A 290 18.33 -4.30 -16.77
CA GLY A 290 17.56 -4.70 -17.96
C GLY A 290 16.74 -3.58 -18.60
N VAL A 291 16.55 -2.43 -17.92
CA VAL A 291 15.81 -1.29 -18.46
C VAL A 291 16.73 -0.12 -18.82
N SER A 292 16.42 0.54 -19.94
CA SER A 292 17.17 1.70 -20.43
C SER A 292 16.61 3.05 -20.00
N MET A 293 15.52 3.05 -19.22
CA MET A 293 14.84 4.29 -18.85
C MET A 293 15.67 5.11 -17.86
N PRO A 294 15.60 6.45 -17.94
CA PRO A 294 16.14 7.36 -16.92
C PRO A 294 15.52 7.07 -15.55
N LEU A 295 16.33 7.16 -14.49
CA LEU A 295 15.87 6.94 -13.12
C LEU A 295 16.81 7.56 -12.09
N VAL A 296 16.26 7.83 -10.90
CA VAL A 296 17.06 8.18 -9.72
C VAL A 296 16.81 7.11 -8.65
N LEU A 297 17.85 6.47 -8.15
CA LEU A 297 17.77 5.45 -7.11
C LEU A 297 18.38 5.97 -5.81
N THR A 298 17.71 5.80 -4.67
CA THR A 298 18.32 6.05 -3.37
C THR A 298 18.57 4.73 -2.63
N SER A 299 19.70 4.66 -1.94
CA SER A 299 20.02 3.51 -1.10
C SER A 299 20.95 3.87 0.05
N ARG A 300 21.06 2.96 1.01
CA ARG A 300 22.21 2.97 1.90
C ARG A 300 23.43 2.40 1.21
N ARG A 301 24.59 2.93 1.56
CA ARG A 301 25.87 2.57 0.94
C ARG A 301 26.16 1.07 1.05
N ASP A 302 26.08 0.52 2.26
CA ASP A 302 26.51 -0.84 2.54
C ASP A 302 25.58 -1.85 1.85
N GLU A 303 24.26 -1.67 1.99
CA GLU A 303 23.26 -2.53 1.35
C GLU A 303 23.30 -2.46 -0.19
N PHE A 304 23.68 -1.31 -0.77
CA PHE A 304 23.90 -1.19 -2.22
C PHE A 304 25.20 -1.87 -2.65
N ALA A 305 26.30 -1.69 -1.89
CA ALA A 305 27.58 -2.33 -2.17
C ALA A 305 27.46 -3.87 -2.13
N ASP A 306 26.71 -4.41 -1.18
CA ASP A 306 26.41 -5.83 -1.10
C ASP A 306 25.67 -6.33 -2.35
N ALA A 307 24.69 -5.55 -2.84
CA ALA A 307 23.94 -5.87 -4.05
C ALA A 307 24.83 -5.82 -5.32
N VAL A 308 25.69 -4.79 -5.44
CA VAL A 308 26.67 -4.66 -6.53
C VAL A 308 27.64 -5.84 -6.52
N SER A 309 28.13 -6.23 -5.35
CA SER A 309 29.01 -7.40 -5.19
C SER A 309 28.31 -8.70 -5.58
N ALA A 310 27.07 -8.89 -5.14
CA ALA A 310 26.26 -10.08 -5.45
C ALA A 310 25.89 -10.19 -6.94
N ALA A 311 25.58 -9.07 -7.59
CA ALA A 311 25.29 -9.00 -9.02
C ALA A 311 26.57 -8.96 -9.89
N ARG A 312 27.74 -8.69 -9.30
CA ARG A 312 29.02 -8.43 -9.97
C ARG A 312 28.97 -7.30 -11.00
N ALA A 313 28.03 -6.38 -10.85
CA ALA A 313 27.85 -5.23 -11.72
C ALA A 313 27.18 -4.09 -10.94
N PRO A 314 27.62 -2.83 -11.12
CA PRO A 314 26.91 -1.68 -10.59
C PRO A 314 25.61 -1.44 -11.38
N LEU A 315 24.87 -0.38 -11.01
CA LEU A 315 23.76 0.09 -11.83
C LEU A 315 24.33 0.71 -13.13
N LEU A 316 24.05 0.08 -14.27
CA LEU A 316 24.61 0.45 -15.56
C LEU A 316 24.25 1.88 -15.97
N TRP A 317 25.22 2.60 -16.53
CA TRP A 317 25.17 4.01 -16.94
C TRP A 317 24.89 5.00 -15.81
N ALA A 318 24.83 4.57 -14.54
CA ALA A 318 24.41 5.45 -13.46
C ALA A 318 25.59 6.23 -12.85
N ALA A 319 25.43 7.56 -12.78
CA ALA A 319 26.28 8.42 -11.98
C ALA A 319 26.00 8.17 -10.49
N GLY A 320 27.03 8.07 -9.66
CA GLY A 320 26.87 7.88 -8.21
C GLY A 320 27.27 9.09 -7.40
N VAL A 321 26.42 9.49 -6.45
CA VAL A 321 26.74 10.48 -5.42
C VAL A 321 26.60 9.86 -4.03
N GLU A 322 27.51 10.20 -3.11
CA GLU A 322 27.49 9.76 -1.73
C GLU A 322 27.32 10.97 -0.80
N LEU A 323 26.22 10.99 -0.05
CA LEU A 323 25.94 12.02 0.96
C LEU A 323 27.00 11.99 2.06
N THR A 324 27.53 13.18 2.38
CA THR A 324 28.54 13.36 3.44
C THR A 324 27.89 13.77 4.76
N ASP A 325 28.60 13.49 5.85
CA ASP A 325 28.18 13.88 7.20
C ASP A 325 28.19 15.42 7.35
N LEU A 326 27.37 15.95 8.27
CA LEU A 326 27.33 17.37 8.64
C LEU A 326 28.63 17.78 9.34
N THR A 327 29.08 19.00 9.06
CA THR A 327 30.27 19.58 9.70
C THR A 327 29.90 20.37 10.95
N LEU A 328 30.90 20.67 11.79
CA LEU A 328 30.70 21.56 12.94
C LEU A 328 30.26 22.97 12.53
N ASP A 329 30.69 23.43 11.36
CA ASP A 329 30.27 24.74 10.82
C ASP A 329 28.79 24.74 10.45
N ASP A 330 28.28 23.63 9.93
CA ASP A 330 26.85 23.46 9.67
C ASP A 330 26.04 23.56 10.97
N LEU A 331 26.49 22.86 12.02
CA LEU A 331 25.85 22.89 13.33
C LEU A 331 25.87 24.31 13.92
N ALA A 332 26.99 25.01 13.82
CA ALA A 332 27.15 26.37 14.32
C ALA A 332 26.30 27.39 13.56
N ALA A 333 26.07 27.19 12.26
CA ALA A 333 25.18 28.03 11.47
C ALA A 333 23.69 27.73 11.74
N TYR A 334 23.38 26.49 12.14
CA TYR A 334 22.02 25.99 12.23
C TYR A 334 21.41 26.08 13.63
N LEU A 335 22.02 25.42 14.62
CA LEU A 335 21.44 25.22 15.96
C LEU A 335 21.10 26.53 16.67
N PRO A 336 21.95 27.59 16.66
CA PRO A 336 21.61 28.86 17.31
C PRO A 336 20.36 29.52 16.75
N ARG A 337 20.05 29.29 15.46
CA ARG A 337 18.84 29.86 14.81
C ARG A 337 17.57 29.04 15.07
N THR A 338 17.69 27.88 15.70
CA THR A 338 16.53 27.06 16.12
C THR A 338 15.99 27.46 17.49
N ALA A 339 16.81 28.11 18.32
CA ALA A 339 16.39 28.60 19.63
C ALA A 339 15.42 29.77 19.43
N ARG A 340 14.24 29.69 20.06
CA ARG A 340 13.31 30.83 20.07
C ARG A 340 13.93 31.95 20.92
N PRO A 341 13.86 33.23 20.49
CA PRO A 341 14.22 34.34 21.36
C PRO A 341 13.41 34.24 22.65
N ALA A 342 14.07 33.92 23.77
CA ALA A 342 13.41 33.80 25.05
C ALA A 342 12.80 35.16 25.40
N ALA A 343 11.47 35.22 25.52
CA ALA A 343 10.82 36.48 25.84
C ALA A 343 11.19 37.01 27.23
N HIS A 344 11.70 36.18 28.16
CA HIS A 344 12.01 36.59 29.53
C HIS A 344 13.20 35.77 30.07
N GLY A 345 14.38 36.39 30.19
CA GLY A 345 15.56 35.80 30.84
C GLY A 345 16.86 36.36 30.26
N THR A 346 17.83 36.70 31.11
CA THR A 346 19.06 37.47 30.89
C THR A 346 20.14 36.83 29.99
N GLY A 347 19.76 36.00 29.02
CA GLY A 347 20.65 35.41 28.01
C GLY A 347 20.09 35.65 26.62
N GLY A 348 20.90 36.23 25.72
CA GLY A 348 20.45 36.56 24.36
C GLY A 348 20.01 35.32 23.54
N PRO A 349 19.30 35.52 22.41
CA PRO A 349 18.66 34.47 21.61
C PRO A 349 19.57 33.33 21.09
N GLY A 350 20.90 33.45 21.19
CA GLY A 350 21.88 32.43 20.78
C GLY A 350 22.50 31.59 21.93
N ALA A 351 22.31 32.00 23.19
CA ALA A 351 23.13 31.51 24.30
C ALA A 351 22.98 30.01 24.63
N VAL A 352 21.88 29.37 24.23
CA VAL A 352 21.54 27.99 24.63
C VAL A 352 22.50 26.96 24.04
N TRP A 353 22.89 27.11 22.77
CA TRP A 353 23.80 26.17 22.10
C TRP A 353 25.26 26.63 22.10
N ASP A 354 25.54 27.89 22.45
CA ASP A 354 26.87 28.49 22.35
C ASP A 354 27.92 27.75 23.19
N LEU A 355 27.57 27.35 24.43
CA LEU A 355 28.47 26.57 25.30
C LEU A 355 28.79 25.20 24.70
N VAL A 356 27.76 24.52 24.19
CA VAL A 356 27.92 23.21 23.56
C VAL A 356 28.78 23.32 22.31
N LEU A 357 28.50 24.28 21.42
CA LEU A 357 29.26 24.50 20.19
C LEU A 357 30.71 24.88 20.47
N LYS A 358 30.98 25.66 21.54
CA LYS A 358 32.34 25.99 21.97
C LYS A 358 33.11 24.74 22.39
N GLU A 359 32.48 23.85 23.15
CA GLU A 359 33.09 22.57 23.58
C GLU A 359 33.22 21.58 22.41
N LEU A 360 32.29 21.56 21.46
CA LEU A 360 32.43 20.76 20.24
C LEU A 360 33.60 21.22 19.38
N ARG A 361 33.89 22.53 19.35
CA ARG A 361 35.04 23.10 18.64
C ARG A 361 36.37 22.83 19.35
N SER A 362 36.40 22.78 20.69
CA SER A 362 37.62 22.42 21.42
C SER A 362 37.99 20.96 21.22
N GLY A 363 36.99 20.06 21.12
CA GLY A 363 37.20 18.64 20.83
C GLY A 363 37.97 17.87 21.91
N THR A 364 38.15 18.49 23.09
CA THR A 364 39.04 18.00 24.15
C THR A 364 38.41 16.94 25.03
N SER A 365 37.08 16.97 25.20
CA SER A 365 36.36 16.05 26.08
C SER A 365 35.80 14.85 25.33
N ARG A 366 35.73 13.68 26.01
CA ARG A 366 35.03 12.50 25.47
C ARG A 366 33.56 12.79 25.15
N GLY A 367 32.91 13.67 25.91
CA GLY A 367 31.56 14.15 25.67
C GLY A 367 31.44 14.87 24.32
N SER A 368 32.37 15.78 24.01
CA SER A 368 32.40 16.48 22.72
C SER A 368 32.55 15.52 21.53
N VAL A 369 33.46 14.55 21.61
CA VAL A 369 33.68 13.57 20.55
C VAL A 369 32.44 12.70 20.32
N ASN A 370 31.82 12.22 21.39
CA ASN A 370 30.58 11.44 21.32
C ASN A 370 29.45 12.25 20.69
N LEU A 371 29.27 13.51 21.11
CA LEU A 371 28.19 14.37 20.65
C LEU A 371 28.38 14.81 19.18
N SER A 372 29.59 15.20 18.78
CA SER A 372 29.91 15.50 17.36
C SER A 372 29.61 14.31 16.45
N ARG A 373 29.94 13.10 16.89
CA ARG A 373 29.65 11.88 16.13
C ARG A 373 28.15 11.65 15.95
N VAL A 374 27.34 11.92 16.98
CA VAL A 374 25.88 11.76 16.92
C VAL A 374 25.25 12.85 16.04
N LEU A 375 25.62 14.12 16.24
CA LEU A 375 25.09 15.26 15.50
C LEU A 375 25.63 15.38 14.05
N SER A 376 26.45 14.43 13.61
CA SER A 376 26.92 14.33 12.22
C SER A 376 25.80 14.02 11.20
N THR A 377 24.64 13.54 11.66
CA THR A 377 23.52 13.21 10.78
C THR A 377 22.36 14.21 10.95
N PRO A 378 21.71 14.65 9.85
CA PRO A 378 20.56 15.54 9.92
C PRO A 378 19.44 15.06 10.84
N LEU A 379 19.18 13.73 10.87
CA LEU A 379 18.21 13.15 11.80
C LEU A 379 18.52 13.53 13.26
N MET A 380 19.75 13.29 13.73
CA MET A 380 20.11 13.55 15.12
C MET A 380 20.08 15.03 15.47
N VAL A 381 20.45 15.91 14.54
CA VAL A 381 20.32 17.37 14.71
C VAL A 381 18.85 17.78 14.86
N VAL A 382 17.96 17.18 14.06
CA VAL A 382 16.50 17.42 14.17
C VAL A 382 15.94 16.87 15.48
N LEU A 383 16.41 15.72 15.97
CA LEU A 383 15.98 15.21 17.28
C LEU A 383 16.46 16.14 18.42
N ALA A 384 17.73 16.55 18.38
CA ALA A 384 18.31 17.46 19.36
C ALA A 384 17.61 18.82 19.39
N ARG A 385 17.35 19.45 18.23
CA ARG A 385 16.61 20.72 18.17
C ARG A 385 15.18 20.56 18.72
N THR A 386 14.49 19.47 18.40
CA THR A 386 13.12 19.25 18.86
C THR A 386 13.06 19.02 20.37
N MET A 387 14.09 18.43 20.97
CA MET A 387 14.16 18.26 22.43
C MET A 387 14.53 19.55 23.15
N TYR A 388 15.65 20.18 22.77
CA TYR A 388 16.26 21.27 23.55
C TYR A 388 15.88 22.67 23.06
N SER A 389 15.58 22.87 21.77
CA SER A 389 15.19 24.19 21.26
C SER A 389 13.69 24.46 21.40
N GLU A 390 12.85 23.42 21.42
CA GLU A 390 11.40 23.55 21.64
C GLU A 390 10.98 23.45 23.12
N THR A 391 11.88 23.02 24.02
CA THR A 391 11.62 22.89 25.47
C THR A 391 12.56 23.82 26.27
N PRO A 392 12.09 24.99 26.73
CA PRO A 392 12.95 25.97 27.43
C PRO A 392 13.56 25.47 28.76
N GLU A 393 13.00 24.41 29.35
CA GLU A 393 13.43 23.85 30.63
C GLU A 393 14.66 22.93 30.53
N LEU A 394 15.04 22.51 29.32
CA LEU A 394 16.15 21.58 29.10
C LEU A 394 17.40 22.32 28.62
N ASP A 395 18.51 22.17 29.34
CA ASP A 395 19.81 22.70 28.95
C ASP A 395 20.57 21.67 28.08
N PRO A 396 20.94 22.00 26.83
CA PRO A 396 21.68 21.08 25.96
C PRO A 396 23.10 20.76 26.47
N ALA A 397 23.64 21.49 27.44
CA ALA A 397 24.91 21.16 28.07
C ALA A 397 24.92 19.76 28.70
N GLU A 398 23.76 19.20 29.07
CA GLU A 398 23.66 17.83 29.60
C GLU A 398 24.13 16.77 28.59
N LEU A 399 24.09 17.05 27.28
CA LEU A 399 24.55 16.13 26.24
C LEU A 399 26.07 15.89 26.26
N LEU A 400 26.82 16.73 26.97
CA LEU A 400 28.25 16.59 27.17
C LEU A 400 28.59 15.75 28.42
N ASP A 401 27.59 15.42 29.25
CA ASP A 401 27.79 14.64 30.48
C ASP A 401 28.13 13.17 30.16
N THR A 402 29.40 12.82 30.34
CA THR A 402 29.91 11.47 30.10
C THR A 402 29.54 10.45 31.19
N ALA A 403 29.14 10.89 32.39
CA ALA A 403 28.65 10.00 33.43
C ALA A 403 27.25 9.50 33.08
N ARG A 404 26.41 10.40 32.54
CA ARG A 404 25.06 10.06 32.06
C ARG A 404 25.09 9.38 30.69
N PHE A 405 25.98 9.82 29.80
CA PHE A 405 26.10 9.33 28.44
C PHE A 405 27.53 8.90 28.09
N PRO A 406 27.95 7.68 28.48
CA PRO A 406 29.33 7.24 28.32
C PRO A 406 29.73 6.97 26.85
N THR A 407 28.75 6.79 25.96
CA THR A 407 28.98 6.43 24.55
C THR A 407 28.08 7.25 23.61
N ALA A 408 28.51 7.41 22.35
CA ALA A 408 27.69 7.97 21.28
C ALA A 408 26.36 7.20 21.09
N HIS A 409 26.36 5.88 21.31
CA HIS A 409 25.13 5.09 21.23
C HIS A 409 24.14 5.42 22.36
N ALA A 410 24.63 5.68 23.58
CA ALA A 410 23.79 6.11 24.69
C ALA A 410 23.15 7.49 24.43
N LEU A 411 23.91 8.43 23.85
CA LEU A 411 23.38 9.72 23.39
C LEU A 411 22.33 9.56 22.28
N GLU A 412 22.60 8.73 21.28
CA GLU A 412 21.65 8.43 20.21
C GLU A 412 20.34 7.85 20.78
N GLN A 413 20.43 6.88 21.69
CA GLN A 413 19.26 6.31 22.36
C GLN A 413 18.48 7.35 23.17
N HIS A 414 19.17 8.27 23.85
CA HIS A 414 18.54 9.37 24.58
C HIS A 414 17.76 10.31 23.66
N LEU A 415 18.36 10.71 22.52
CA LEU A 415 17.68 11.57 21.54
C LEU A 415 16.47 10.88 20.89
N LEU A 416 16.57 9.57 20.62
CA LEU A 416 15.44 8.79 20.10
C LEU A 416 14.33 8.62 21.14
N ALA A 417 14.68 8.36 22.40
CA ALA A 417 13.73 8.19 23.50
C ALA A 417 12.98 9.49 23.83
N GLY A 418 13.69 10.62 23.80
CA GLY A 418 13.10 11.93 24.10
C GLY A 418 12.20 12.48 22.99
N PHE A 419 12.31 12.00 21.76
CA PHE A 419 11.59 12.55 20.61
C PHE A 419 10.06 12.52 20.77
N VAL A 420 9.48 11.34 21.02
CA VAL A 420 8.02 11.20 21.14
C VAL A 420 7.48 12.02 22.31
N PRO A 421 8.06 11.93 23.53
CA PRO A 421 7.67 12.79 24.63
C PRO A 421 7.72 14.29 24.29
N SER A 422 8.76 14.76 23.60
CA SER A 422 8.93 16.17 23.24
C SER A 422 7.87 16.63 22.24
N VAL A 423 7.58 15.88 21.17
CA VAL A 423 6.57 16.30 20.18
C VAL A 423 5.15 16.24 20.71
N TYR A 424 4.86 15.40 21.72
CA TYR A 424 3.55 15.33 22.38
C TYR A 424 3.41 16.26 23.60
N ARG A 425 4.51 16.85 24.09
CA ARG A 425 4.47 17.88 25.14
C ARG A 425 3.74 19.12 24.61
N ARG A 426 2.88 19.72 25.45
CA ARG A 426 1.91 20.78 25.10
C ARG A 426 2.52 21.84 24.16
N ARG A 427 2.11 21.83 22.88
CA ARG A 427 2.28 22.99 22.00
C ARG A 427 1.23 24.03 22.35
N ALA A 428 1.65 25.29 22.50
CA ALA A 428 0.70 26.41 22.48
C ALA A 428 -0.09 26.34 21.15
N PRO A 429 -1.43 26.51 21.19
CA PRO A 429 -2.25 26.38 19.99
C PRO A 429 -1.78 27.39 18.94
N ASP A 430 -1.44 26.88 17.76
CA ASP A 430 -1.17 27.73 16.60
C ASP A 430 -2.50 28.34 16.16
N ARG A 431 -2.55 29.66 15.92
CA ARG A 431 -3.80 30.38 15.59
C ARG A 431 -4.42 29.90 14.26
N ALA A 432 -3.67 29.15 13.45
CA ALA A 432 -4.13 28.56 12.20
C ALA A 432 -4.90 27.24 12.36
N ASP A 433 -4.89 26.62 13.54
CA ASP A 433 -5.48 25.29 13.74
C ASP A 433 -6.95 25.42 14.22
N ARG A 434 -7.90 25.40 13.27
CA ARG A 434 -9.35 25.46 13.56
C ARG A 434 -9.89 24.16 14.21
N GLY A 435 -9.03 23.20 14.54
CA GLY A 435 -9.38 22.02 15.34
C GLY A 435 -8.74 22.11 16.73
N ARG A 436 -9.50 21.83 17.79
CA ARG A 436 -8.92 21.69 19.15
C ARG A 436 -7.79 20.66 19.11
N PRO A 437 -6.51 21.01 19.41
CA PRO A 437 -5.46 20.00 19.52
C PRO A 437 -5.84 19.06 20.66
N ARG A 438 -6.06 17.78 20.32
CA ARG A 438 -6.30 16.74 21.33
C ARG A 438 -4.97 16.49 22.03
N ASN A 439 -4.90 16.88 23.30
CA ASN A 439 -3.72 16.65 24.12
C ASN A 439 -3.68 15.18 24.55
N TRP A 440 -2.94 14.37 23.81
CA TRP A 440 -2.59 13.02 24.23
C TRP A 440 -1.51 13.08 25.31
N ASP A 441 -1.65 12.25 26.33
CA ASP A 441 -0.59 12.09 27.34
C ASP A 441 0.68 11.52 26.68
N PRO A 442 1.86 12.16 26.82
CA PRO A 442 3.08 11.74 26.14
C PRO A 442 3.48 10.28 26.42
N ALA A 443 3.36 9.84 27.68
CA ALA A 443 3.70 8.48 28.08
C ALA A 443 2.73 7.42 27.51
N ARG A 444 1.46 7.78 27.30
CA ARG A 444 0.51 6.92 26.56
C ARG A 444 0.81 6.90 25.07
N ALA A 445 1.11 8.06 24.47
CA ALA A 445 1.45 8.15 23.05
C ALA A 445 2.68 7.29 22.70
N GLU A 446 3.73 7.34 23.52
CA GLU A 446 4.92 6.52 23.36
C GLU A 446 4.61 5.02 23.44
N ARG A 447 3.79 4.59 24.42
CA ARG A 447 3.35 3.18 24.52
C ARG A 447 2.56 2.72 23.30
N TRP A 448 1.62 3.53 22.81
CA TRP A 448 0.82 3.20 21.63
C TRP A 448 1.67 3.16 20.35
N LEU A 449 2.60 4.10 20.17
CA LEU A 449 3.55 4.06 19.04
C LEU A 449 4.52 2.89 19.16
N GLY A 450 4.97 2.56 20.37
CA GLY A 450 5.77 1.37 20.67
C GLY A 450 5.05 0.07 20.31
N TYR A 451 3.76 -0.03 20.63
CA TYR A 451 2.92 -1.14 20.21
C TYR A 451 2.83 -1.28 18.69
N LEU A 452 2.56 -0.17 17.98
CA LEU A 452 2.49 -0.16 16.52
C LEU A 452 3.84 -0.53 15.88
N ALA A 453 4.94 0.01 16.41
CA ALA A 453 6.29 -0.30 15.96
C ALA A 453 6.66 -1.77 16.19
N HIS A 454 6.27 -2.33 17.33
CA HIS A 454 6.45 -3.74 17.64
C HIS A 454 5.64 -4.64 16.69
N HIS A 455 4.38 -4.29 16.42
CA HIS A 455 3.52 -5.00 15.48
C HIS A 455 4.13 -5.06 14.08
N MET A 456 4.59 -3.92 13.57
CA MET A 456 5.22 -3.83 12.24
C MET A 456 6.53 -4.60 12.15
N ALA A 457 7.27 -4.76 13.25
CA ALA A 457 8.48 -5.57 13.27
C ALA A 457 8.20 -7.10 13.32
N ARG A 458 6.96 -7.50 13.65
CA ARG A 458 6.55 -8.90 13.85
C ARG A 458 5.74 -9.47 12.68
N ALA A 459 4.92 -8.64 12.02
CA ALA A 459 4.49 -8.94 10.66
C ALA A 459 5.75 -9.05 9.79
N ASP A 460 5.81 -10.00 8.85
CA ASP A 460 7.01 -10.27 8.02
C ASP A 460 7.80 -9.00 7.65
N ARG A 461 9.13 -9.11 7.64
CA ARG A 461 10.09 -8.00 7.36
C ARG A 461 9.77 -7.19 6.07
N GLU A 462 8.89 -7.73 5.23
CA GLU A 462 8.45 -7.21 3.93
C GLU A 462 7.46 -6.04 3.98
N GLN A 463 6.86 -5.68 5.13
CA GLN A 463 5.84 -4.60 5.17
C GLN A 463 6.13 -3.54 6.24
N GLN A 464 6.82 -2.48 5.82
CA GLN A 464 6.92 -1.22 6.58
C GLN A 464 5.62 -0.40 6.56
N ASP A 465 4.54 -0.95 5.99
CA ASP A 465 3.24 -0.31 5.82
C ASP A 465 2.29 -0.61 6.97
N LEU A 466 1.95 0.43 7.73
CA LEU A 466 0.85 0.42 8.68
C LEU A 466 -0.48 0.69 7.96
N ALA A 467 -1.06 -0.38 7.42
CA ALA A 467 -2.42 -0.36 6.89
C ALA A 467 -3.44 -0.43 8.02
N TRP A 468 -4.42 0.49 8.05
CA TRP A 468 -5.39 0.56 9.15
C TRP A 468 -6.20 -0.73 9.31
N TRP A 469 -6.54 -1.41 8.21
CA TRP A 469 -7.27 -2.68 8.23
C TRP A 469 -6.44 -3.87 8.74
N ARG A 470 -5.10 -3.76 8.76
CA ARG A 470 -4.18 -4.79 9.26
C ARG A 470 -3.72 -4.57 10.70
N ILE A 471 -4.11 -3.47 11.34
CA ILE A 471 -3.75 -3.21 12.75
C ILE A 471 -4.27 -4.33 13.68
N GLY A 472 -5.47 -4.86 13.38
CA GLY A 472 -6.07 -5.97 14.13
C GLY A 472 -5.35 -7.31 13.98
N ASP A 473 -4.45 -7.48 13.00
CA ASP A 473 -3.70 -8.73 12.80
C ASP A 473 -2.67 -9.01 13.90
N SER A 474 -2.33 -7.98 14.68
CA SER A 474 -1.53 -8.08 15.90
C SER A 474 -2.11 -9.05 16.95
N LEU A 475 -3.42 -9.30 16.89
CA LEU A 475 -4.12 -10.15 17.84
C LEU A 475 -4.01 -11.64 17.46
N GLY A 476 -3.87 -12.49 18.48
CA GLY A 476 -3.90 -13.94 18.33
C GLY A 476 -5.20 -14.42 17.67
N ARG A 477 -5.16 -15.57 17.00
CA ARG A 477 -6.34 -16.15 16.33
C ARG A 477 -7.51 -16.36 17.31
N SER A 478 -7.22 -16.81 18.53
CA SER A 478 -8.23 -17.02 19.58
C SER A 478 -8.91 -15.73 20.01
N THR A 479 -8.15 -14.62 20.11
CA THR A 479 -8.70 -13.31 20.46
C THR A 479 -9.60 -12.76 19.37
N ARG A 480 -9.19 -12.90 18.10
CA ARG A 480 -10.03 -12.52 16.96
C ARG A 480 -11.31 -13.33 16.89
N LEU A 481 -11.20 -14.64 17.10
CA LEU A 481 -12.36 -15.53 17.17
C LEU A 481 -13.31 -15.12 18.29
N LEU A 482 -12.79 -14.88 19.50
CA LEU A 482 -13.58 -14.44 20.64
C LEU A 482 -14.29 -13.10 20.35
N ALA A 483 -13.59 -12.13 19.76
CA ALA A 483 -14.18 -10.84 19.40
C ALA A 483 -15.33 -11.01 18.38
N VAL A 484 -15.16 -11.87 17.37
CA VAL A 484 -16.22 -12.18 16.40
C VAL A 484 -17.43 -12.84 17.07
N VAL A 485 -17.20 -13.81 17.97
CA VAL A 485 -18.28 -14.49 18.71
C VAL A 485 -19.06 -13.49 19.56
N LEU A 486 -18.37 -12.66 20.34
CA LEU A 486 -19.00 -11.68 21.23
C LEU A 486 -19.77 -10.60 20.45
N VAL A 487 -19.16 -10.03 19.41
CA VAL A 487 -19.82 -8.98 18.61
C VAL A 487 -21.01 -9.52 17.85
N SER A 488 -20.88 -10.68 17.21
CA SER A 488 -21.99 -11.26 16.44
C SER A 488 -23.14 -11.66 17.36
N GLY A 489 -22.83 -12.21 18.54
CA GLY A 489 -23.85 -12.51 19.54
C GLY A 489 -24.56 -11.28 20.07
N LEU A 490 -23.81 -10.20 20.34
CA LEU A 490 -24.40 -8.91 20.73
C LEU A 490 -25.28 -8.33 19.61
N CYS A 491 -24.87 -8.40 18.35
CA CYS A 491 -25.66 -7.92 17.22
C CYS A 491 -27.01 -8.64 17.12
N VAL A 492 -27.03 -9.97 17.28
CA VAL A 492 -28.28 -10.76 17.23
C VAL A 492 -29.14 -10.50 18.46
N ALA A 493 -28.56 -10.46 19.66
CA ALA A 493 -29.30 -10.15 20.89
C ALA A 493 -29.98 -8.77 20.81
N VAL A 494 -29.22 -7.73 20.43
CA VAL A 494 -29.74 -6.36 20.28
C VAL A 494 -30.77 -6.29 19.16
N SER A 495 -30.58 -7.01 18.05
CA SER A 495 -31.58 -7.05 16.98
C SER A 495 -32.88 -7.70 17.45
N GLY A 496 -32.78 -8.77 18.24
CA GLY A 496 -33.92 -9.39 18.93
C GLY A 496 -34.68 -8.36 19.76
N TRP A 497 -33.99 -7.70 20.69
CA TRP A 497 -34.53 -6.65 21.56
C TRP A 497 -35.18 -5.50 20.79
N VAL A 498 -34.51 -4.98 19.75
CA VAL A 498 -35.05 -3.86 18.96
C VAL A 498 -36.29 -4.31 18.20
N VAL A 499 -36.24 -5.43 17.47
CA VAL A 499 -37.36 -5.84 16.60
C VAL A 499 -38.60 -6.16 17.42
N GLY A 500 -38.49 -6.92 18.51
CA GLY A 500 -39.69 -7.26 19.27
C GLY A 500 -40.21 -6.15 20.20
N LEU A 501 -39.42 -5.13 20.54
CA LEU A 501 -39.95 -3.90 21.15
C LEU A 501 -40.96 -3.21 20.23
N PHE A 502 -40.76 -3.32 18.91
CA PHE A 502 -41.68 -2.79 17.90
C PHE A 502 -42.77 -3.77 17.48
N ALA A 503 -42.49 -5.08 17.47
CA ALA A 503 -43.41 -6.10 16.97
C ALA A 503 -44.41 -6.60 18.03
N TYR A 504 -44.05 -6.58 19.32
CA TYR A 504 -44.89 -7.13 20.39
C TYR A 504 -44.95 -6.18 21.61
N GLN A 505 -46.15 -5.95 22.16
CA GLN A 505 -46.33 -5.24 23.44
C GLN A 505 -46.12 -6.19 24.64
N VAL A 506 -44.93 -6.77 24.76
CA VAL A 506 -44.62 -7.82 25.75
C VAL A 506 -43.88 -7.25 26.96
N THR A 507 -44.05 -7.90 28.11
CA THR A 507 -43.33 -7.64 29.37
C THR A 507 -41.81 -7.70 29.17
N SER A 508 -41.06 -6.76 29.75
CA SER A 508 -39.64 -6.53 29.46
C SER A 508 -38.69 -7.72 29.72
N GLY A 509 -39.10 -8.71 30.51
CA GLY A 509 -38.27 -9.84 30.98
C GLY A 509 -38.04 -10.94 29.93
N ASP A 510 -39.11 -11.46 29.33
CA ASP A 510 -39.07 -12.59 28.38
C ASP A 510 -38.21 -12.24 27.16
N MET A 511 -38.34 -10.99 26.72
CA MET A 511 -37.62 -10.48 25.58
C MET A 511 -36.10 -10.37 25.82
N LEU A 512 -35.69 -10.04 27.05
CA LEU A 512 -34.28 -10.00 27.43
C LEU A 512 -33.67 -11.40 27.43
N LEU A 513 -34.40 -12.41 27.91
CA LEU A 513 -33.93 -13.80 27.93
C LEU A 513 -33.75 -14.37 26.53
N VAL A 514 -34.73 -14.19 25.63
CA VAL A 514 -34.64 -14.70 24.26
C VAL A 514 -33.41 -14.13 23.54
N GLY A 515 -33.16 -12.82 23.65
CA GLY A 515 -31.94 -12.22 23.10
C GLY A 515 -30.65 -12.76 23.75
N ALA A 516 -30.66 -12.98 25.07
CA ALA A 516 -29.50 -13.53 25.80
C ALA A 516 -29.21 -15.00 25.45
N LEU A 517 -30.21 -15.80 25.07
CA LEU A 517 -30.04 -17.19 24.63
C LEU A 517 -29.65 -17.28 23.14
N MET A 518 -30.21 -16.41 22.30
CA MET A 518 -29.94 -16.39 20.85
C MET A 518 -28.57 -15.79 20.50
N GLY A 519 -28.10 -14.82 21.28
CA GLY A 519 -26.81 -14.18 21.03
C GLY A 519 -25.64 -15.16 21.01
N PRO A 520 -25.39 -15.96 22.07
CA PRO A 520 -24.26 -16.89 22.12
C PRO A 520 -24.27 -17.93 20.99
N THR A 521 -25.44 -18.47 20.63
CA THR A 521 -25.56 -19.46 19.55
C THR A 521 -25.20 -18.86 18.19
N ALA A 522 -25.71 -17.66 17.89
CA ALA A 522 -25.33 -16.92 16.70
C ALA A 522 -23.83 -16.56 16.72
N GLY A 523 -23.31 -16.13 17.86
CA GLY A 523 -21.90 -15.83 18.07
C GLY A 523 -21.00 -17.00 17.71
N LEU A 524 -21.30 -18.19 18.24
CA LEU A 524 -20.55 -19.43 17.94
C LEU A 524 -20.62 -19.81 16.45
N ALA A 525 -21.79 -19.66 15.83
CA ALA A 525 -21.95 -19.94 14.40
C ALA A 525 -21.09 -19.00 13.53
N PHE A 526 -21.14 -17.69 13.79
CA PHE A 526 -20.29 -16.72 13.09
C PHE A 526 -18.80 -16.93 13.38
N GLY A 527 -18.44 -17.34 14.61
CA GLY A 527 -17.09 -17.75 14.97
C GLY A 527 -16.60 -18.96 14.16
N LEU A 528 -17.45 -19.99 14.01
CA LEU A 528 -17.14 -21.16 13.19
C LEU A 528 -16.94 -20.77 11.71
N VAL A 529 -17.83 -19.96 11.15
CA VAL A 529 -17.69 -19.44 9.78
C VAL A 529 -16.39 -18.65 9.65
N HIS A 530 -16.04 -17.81 10.62
CA HIS A 530 -14.80 -17.04 10.62
C HIS A 530 -13.56 -17.94 10.66
N LEU A 531 -13.59 -19.04 11.43
CA LEU A 531 -12.51 -20.01 11.49
C LEU A 531 -12.33 -20.76 10.17
N VAL A 532 -13.43 -21.17 9.52
CA VAL A 532 -13.41 -21.83 8.21
C VAL A 532 -12.89 -20.87 7.14
N VAL A 533 -13.42 -19.65 7.08
CA VAL A 533 -12.95 -18.61 6.13
C VAL A 533 -11.47 -18.29 6.36
N GLY A 534 -11.01 -18.21 7.61
CA GLY A 534 -9.60 -17.97 7.94
C GLY A 534 -8.65 -19.12 7.59
N ARG A 535 -9.16 -20.36 7.47
CA ARG A 535 -8.37 -21.55 7.11
C ARG A 535 -8.25 -21.75 5.58
N PHE A 536 -9.27 -21.35 4.82
CA PHE A 536 -9.33 -21.53 3.37
C PHE A 536 -9.12 -20.23 2.56
N GLY A 537 -9.24 -19.05 3.18
CA GLY A 537 -8.99 -17.75 2.57
C GLY A 537 -7.51 -17.35 2.63
N ARG A 538 -6.95 -16.87 1.52
CA ARG A 538 -5.61 -16.24 1.49
C ARG A 538 -5.68 -14.85 2.13
N ARG A 539 -5.23 -14.73 3.40
CA ARG A 539 -4.89 -13.50 4.15
C ARG A 539 -6.01 -12.43 4.25
N ALA A 540 -5.74 -11.38 5.04
CA ALA A 540 -6.68 -10.45 5.69
C ALA A 540 -7.89 -9.98 4.85
N PHE A 541 -9.01 -9.65 5.53
CA PHE A 541 -10.15 -9.01 4.90
C PHE A 541 -9.73 -7.62 4.40
N GLU A 542 -9.37 -7.54 3.14
CA GLU A 542 -8.93 -6.30 2.52
C GLU A 542 -10.12 -5.38 2.18
N PRO A 543 -9.91 -4.04 2.12
CA PRO A 543 -10.97 -3.10 1.75
C PRO A 543 -11.52 -3.40 0.36
N THR A 544 -12.73 -3.97 0.29
CA THR A 544 -13.40 -4.26 -0.98
C THR A 544 -14.31 -3.09 -1.38
N GLN A 545 -14.13 -2.55 -2.59
CA GLN A 545 -15.15 -1.70 -3.22
C GLN A 545 -16.08 -2.57 -4.07
N VAL A 546 -17.35 -2.65 -3.70
CA VAL A 546 -18.36 -3.33 -4.52
C VAL A 546 -18.97 -2.35 -5.50
N ARG A 547 -18.60 -2.45 -6.78
CA ARG A 547 -19.46 -1.97 -7.87
C ARG A 547 -20.35 -3.14 -8.30
N LEU A 548 -21.66 -2.96 -8.19
CA LEU A 548 -22.62 -3.86 -8.81
C LEU A 548 -22.36 -3.89 -10.32
N ARG A 549 -21.95 -5.05 -10.84
CA ARG A 549 -21.91 -5.28 -12.28
C ARG A 549 -23.35 -5.25 -12.78
N MET A 550 -23.72 -4.19 -13.51
CA MET A 550 -24.93 -4.22 -14.33
C MET A 550 -24.72 -5.29 -15.42
N PRO A 551 -25.63 -6.27 -15.58
CA PRO A 551 -25.51 -7.28 -16.62
C PRO A 551 -25.78 -6.62 -17.98
N GLY A 552 -24.72 -6.19 -18.66
CA GLY A 552 -24.82 -5.58 -19.98
C GLY A 552 -23.50 -5.02 -20.47
N ALA A 553 -22.61 -5.89 -20.98
CA ALA A 553 -21.66 -5.65 -22.07
C ALA A 553 -20.54 -6.71 -22.07
N GLY A 554 -20.66 -7.70 -22.97
CA GLY A 554 -19.58 -8.41 -23.66
C GLY A 554 -18.43 -9.02 -22.85
N ASN A 555 -18.56 -10.29 -22.44
CA ASN A 555 -17.65 -11.41 -22.76
C ASN A 555 -17.88 -12.60 -21.79
N GLY A 556 -18.08 -13.78 -22.37
CA GLY A 556 -18.16 -15.14 -21.80
C GLY A 556 -18.32 -15.31 -20.28
N ILE A 557 -19.47 -15.87 -19.86
CA ILE A 557 -19.67 -16.44 -18.52
C ILE A 557 -18.73 -17.64 -18.35
N GLY A 558 -17.50 -17.39 -17.91
CA GLY A 558 -16.56 -18.46 -17.57
C GLY A 558 -17.01 -19.27 -16.35
N ARG A 559 -16.46 -20.47 -16.14
CA ARG A 559 -16.74 -21.38 -15.00
C ARG A 559 -16.32 -20.84 -13.61
N ARG A 560 -15.75 -19.64 -13.51
CA ARG A 560 -15.22 -19.03 -12.28
C ARG A 560 -16.30 -18.54 -11.28
N PRO A 561 -17.33 -17.76 -11.68
CA PRO A 561 -18.42 -17.34 -10.78
C PRO A 561 -19.17 -18.50 -10.10
N LEU A 562 -19.43 -19.60 -10.81
CA LEU A 562 -20.19 -20.73 -10.25
C LEU A 562 -19.41 -21.46 -9.15
N ARG A 563 -18.09 -21.61 -9.29
CA ARG A 563 -17.24 -22.22 -8.26
C ARG A 563 -17.12 -21.34 -7.02
N THR A 564 -17.02 -20.02 -7.19
CA THR A 564 -17.01 -19.06 -6.07
C THR A 564 -18.35 -19.02 -5.34
N PHE A 565 -19.46 -19.04 -6.09
CA PHE A 565 -20.80 -19.19 -5.55
C PHE A 565 -20.91 -20.46 -4.71
N ALA A 566 -20.58 -21.62 -5.29
CA ALA A 566 -20.73 -22.92 -4.62
C ALA A 566 -19.89 -23.01 -3.33
N ALA A 567 -18.63 -22.57 -3.35
CA ALA A 567 -17.77 -22.60 -2.18
C ALA A 567 -18.29 -21.72 -1.03
N ARG A 568 -18.77 -20.50 -1.35
CA ARG A 568 -19.35 -19.58 -0.36
C ARG A 568 -20.71 -20.05 0.13
N PHE A 569 -21.55 -20.54 -0.78
CA PHE A 569 -22.85 -21.14 -0.47
C PHE A 569 -22.69 -22.26 0.56
N THR A 570 -21.81 -23.24 0.32
CA THR A 570 -21.62 -24.37 1.26
C THR A 570 -21.13 -23.93 2.63
N THR A 571 -20.17 -23.00 2.69
CA THR A 571 -19.61 -22.52 3.96
C THR A 571 -20.64 -21.74 4.77
N VAL A 572 -21.41 -20.87 4.11
CA VAL A 572 -22.45 -20.06 4.76
C VAL A 572 -23.69 -20.90 5.09
N LEU A 573 -24.00 -21.92 4.29
CA LEU A 573 -25.08 -22.86 4.58
C LEU A 573 -24.83 -23.61 5.88
N LEU A 574 -23.61 -24.10 6.10
CA LEU A 574 -23.24 -24.74 7.37
C LEU A 574 -23.38 -23.77 8.55
N GLY A 575 -22.89 -22.53 8.39
CA GLY A 575 -23.05 -21.49 9.41
C GLY A 575 -24.51 -21.19 9.74
N GLY A 576 -25.35 -21.01 8.71
CA GLY A 576 -26.79 -20.79 8.86
C GLY A 576 -27.50 -21.99 9.50
N PHE A 577 -27.07 -23.21 9.20
CA PHE A 577 -27.61 -24.41 9.85
C PHE A 577 -27.35 -24.41 11.36
N VAL A 578 -26.12 -24.06 11.79
CA VAL A 578 -25.78 -23.94 13.22
C VAL A 578 -26.61 -22.85 13.90
N ILE A 579 -26.83 -21.71 13.24
CA ILE A 579 -27.73 -20.66 13.75
C ILE A 579 -29.15 -21.21 13.93
N GLY A 580 -29.66 -21.94 12.94
CA GLY A 580 -30.99 -22.53 12.99
C GLY A 580 -31.18 -23.54 14.12
N VAL A 581 -30.20 -24.42 14.31
CA VAL A 581 -30.16 -25.36 15.46
C VAL A 581 -30.15 -24.60 16.78
N GLY A 582 -29.30 -23.58 16.90
CA GLY A 582 -29.23 -22.73 18.09
C GLY A 582 -30.54 -22.00 18.38
N CYS A 583 -31.22 -21.55 17.34
CA CYS A 583 -32.54 -20.92 17.44
C CYS A 583 -33.60 -21.90 17.96
N ALA A 584 -33.65 -23.11 17.41
CA ALA A 584 -34.55 -24.16 17.89
C ALA A 584 -34.31 -24.52 19.37
N CYS A 585 -33.04 -24.63 19.79
CA CYS A 585 -32.68 -24.87 21.19
C CYS A 585 -33.15 -23.72 22.10
N ALA A 586 -32.88 -22.48 21.72
CA ALA A 586 -33.22 -21.31 22.54
C ALA A 586 -34.74 -21.12 22.68
N LEU A 587 -35.54 -21.36 21.62
CA LEU A 587 -37.00 -21.38 21.71
C LEU A 587 -37.53 -22.52 22.59
N THR A 588 -36.84 -23.68 22.61
CA THR A 588 -37.20 -24.80 23.49
C THR A 588 -36.93 -24.45 24.95
N LEU A 589 -35.78 -23.84 25.24
CA LEU A 589 -35.43 -23.41 26.59
C LEU A 589 -36.39 -22.33 27.10
N ASP A 590 -36.79 -21.39 26.24
CA ASP A 590 -37.82 -20.39 26.56
C ASP A 590 -39.13 -21.06 26.99
N ARG A 591 -39.62 -22.06 26.24
CA ARG A 591 -40.82 -22.85 26.60
C ARG A 591 -40.69 -23.59 27.93
N VAL A 592 -39.52 -24.16 28.22
CA VAL A 592 -39.28 -24.93 29.46
C VAL A 592 -39.21 -24.01 30.67
N PHE A 593 -38.52 -22.87 30.56
CA PHE A 593 -38.28 -21.98 31.70
C PHE A 593 -39.40 -20.98 31.96
N PHE A 594 -40.11 -20.50 30.94
CA PHE A 594 -41.16 -19.48 31.09
C PHE A 594 -42.59 -20.03 31.02
N ILE A 595 -42.83 -21.05 30.20
CA ILE A 595 -44.16 -21.67 30.08
C ILE A 595 -44.28 -22.88 31.03
N GLU A 596 -43.22 -23.16 31.82
CA GLU A 596 -43.12 -24.28 32.76
C GLU A 596 -43.51 -25.64 32.15
N LEU A 597 -43.24 -25.81 30.85
CA LEU A 597 -43.55 -27.04 30.13
C LEU A 597 -42.62 -28.18 30.60
N PRO A 598 -43.17 -29.34 31.00
CA PRO A 598 -42.37 -30.49 31.40
C PRO A 598 -41.57 -31.05 30.21
N VAL A 599 -40.36 -31.52 30.48
CA VAL A 599 -39.51 -32.15 29.45
C VAL A 599 -40.05 -33.53 29.12
N THR A 600 -40.86 -33.62 28.07
CA THR A 600 -41.46 -34.86 27.54
C THR A 600 -40.74 -35.35 26.29
N ALA A 601 -40.97 -36.61 25.89
CA ALA A 601 -40.44 -37.15 24.64
C ALA A 601 -40.95 -36.38 23.40
N GLU A 602 -42.20 -35.91 23.43
CA GLU A 602 -42.80 -35.07 22.39
C GLU A 602 -42.10 -33.71 22.26
N LEU A 603 -41.68 -33.11 23.38
CA LEU A 603 -40.91 -31.87 23.36
C LEU A 603 -39.55 -32.09 22.68
N VAL A 604 -38.85 -33.19 23.03
CA VAL A 604 -37.56 -33.54 22.42
C VAL A 604 -37.68 -33.78 20.92
N GLU A 605 -38.71 -34.54 20.50
CA GLU A 605 -39.00 -34.78 19.09
C GLU A 605 -39.30 -33.47 18.34
N GLY A 606 -40.16 -32.61 18.90
CA GLY A 606 -40.46 -31.30 18.36
C GLY A 606 -39.24 -30.40 18.25
N THR A 607 -38.33 -30.44 19.23
CA THR A 607 -37.06 -29.69 19.18
C THR A 607 -36.15 -30.20 18.06
N LEU A 608 -36.02 -31.51 17.87
CA LEU A 608 -35.22 -32.09 16.78
C LEU A 608 -35.78 -31.71 15.40
N ILE A 609 -37.10 -31.72 15.25
CA ILE A 609 -37.77 -31.27 14.01
C ILE A 609 -37.50 -29.78 13.79
N ASN A 610 -37.61 -28.95 14.82
CA ASN A 610 -37.30 -27.52 14.73
C ASN A 610 -35.82 -27.28 14.40
N MET A 611 -34.88 -28.05 14.95
CA MET A 611 -33.46 -27.94 14.61
C MET A 611 -33.23 -28.17 13.11
N LEU A 612 -33.88 -29.17 12.53
CA LEU A 612 -33.81 -29.46 11.09
C LEU A 612 -34.46 -28.34 10.27
N ALA A 613 -35.69 -27.95 10.61
CA ALA A 613 -36.45 -26.92 9.90
C ALA A 613 -35.71 -25.58 9.91
N PHE A 614 -35.39 -25.05 11.10
CA PHE A 614 -34.65 -23.80 11.22
C PHE A 614 -33.25 -23.90 10.59
N GLY A 615 -32.57 -25.03 10.73
CA GLY A 615 -31.27 -25.25 10.12
C GLY A 615 -31.32 -25.13 8.59
N LEU A 616 -32.33 -25.74 7.95
CA LEU A 616 -32.55 -25.63 6.52
C LEU A 616 -32.94 -24.21 6.10
N ILE A 617 -33.81 -23.54 6.85
CA ILE A 617 -34.28 -22.17 6.55
C ILE A 617 -33.11 -21.18 6.59
N PHE A 618 -32.40 -21.11 7.72
CA PHE A 618 -31.28 -20.19 7.88
C PHE A 618 -30.10 -20.56 6.97
N GLY A 619 -29.80 -21.86 6.83
CA GLY A 619 -28.73 -22.36 5.96
C GLY A 619 -28.95 -22.02 4.49
N SER A 620 -30.14 -22.33 3.95
CA SER A 620 -30.48 -22.03 2.56
C SER A 620 -30.59 -20.53 2.29
N SER A 621 -31.21 -19.77 3.19
CA SER A 621 -31.39 -18.31 3.04
C SER A 621 -30.04 -17.59 3.07
N ALA A 622 -29.21 -17.85 4.08
CA ALA A 622 -27.89 -17.26 4.18
C ALA A 622 -26.98 -17.73 3.03
N GLY A 623 -26.99 -19.02 2.71
CA GLY A 623 -26.25 -19.58 1.59
C GLY A 623 -26.59 -18.89 0.27
N LEU A 624 -27.88 -18.71 -0.04
CA LEU A 624 -28.35 -18.06 -1.25
C LEU A 624 -27.91 -16.60 -1.31
N VAL A 625 -28.15 -15.83 -0.25
CA VAL A 625 -27.85 -14.39 -0.21
C VAL A 625 -26.34 -14.15 -0.32
N PHE A 626 -25.53 -14.84 0.48
CA PHE A 626 -24.08 -14.65 0.47
C PHE A 626 -23.40 -15.32 -0.73
N GLY A 627 -23.96 -16.40 -1.26
CA GLY A 627 -23.54 -16.99 -2.54
C GLY A 627 -23.74 -16.01 -3.68
N LEU A 628 -24.93 -15.38 -3.77
CA LEU A 628 -25.24 -14.37 -4.77
C LEU A 628 -24.35 -13.13 -4.60
N LEU A 629 -24.15 -12.67 -3.35
CA LEU A 629 -23.23 -11.58 -3.03
C LEU A 629 -21.83 -11.89 -3.55
N ALA A 630 -21.29 -13.08 -3.28
CA ALA A 630 -19.97 -13.49 -3.75
C ALA A 630 -19.88 -13.63 -5.28
N ALA A 631 -20.98 -13.97 -5.96
CA ALA A 631 -21.04 -14.03 -7.42
C ALA A 631 -21.08 -12.62 -8.06
N LEU A 632 -21.63 -11.64 -7.34
CA LEU A 632 -21.75 -10.24 -7.75
C LEU A 632 -20.57 -9.36 -7.28
N GLU A 633 -19.84 -9.80 -6.26
CA GLU A 633 -18.61 -9.17 -5.79
C GLU A 633 -17.51 -9.31 -6.85
N ALA A 634 -17.33 -8.25 -7.65
CA ALA A 634 -16.10 -8.07 -8.40
C ALA A 634 -15.05 -7.48 -7.43
N PRO A 635 -13.90 -8.15 -7.21
CA PRO A 635 -12.80 -7.54 -6.47
C PRO A 635 -12.34 -6.32 -7.26
N LEU A 636 -12.53 -5.14 -6.67
CA LEU A 636 -11.94 -3.90 -7.18
C LEU A 636 -11.00 -3.30 -6.15
N ASP A 637 -9.91 -2.84 -6.73
CA ASP A 637 -8.61 -2.55 -6.19
C ASP A 637 -8.61 -1.51 -5.05
N ILE A 638 -7.86 -1.83 -3.99
CA ILE A 638 -7.52 -0.95 -2.86
C ILE A 638 -6.80 0.33 -3.35
N ALA A 639 -6.34 0.29 -4.60
CA ALA A 639 -5.58 1.26 -5.38
C ALA A 639 -6.29 2.60 -5.72
N SER A 640 -7.50 2.90 -5.23
CA SER A 640 -8.20 4.13 -5.67
C SER A 640 -8.24 5.26 -4.64
N ALA A 641 -7.71 5.06 -3.43
CA ALA A 641 -7.76 6.07 -2.37
C ALA A 641 -6.39 6.74 -2.15
N ALA A 642 -6.34 8.05 -2.36
CA ALA A 642 -5.16 8.87 -2.15
C ALA A 642 -4.77 9.08 -0.67
N THR A 643 -5.69 8.79 0.28
CA THR A 643 -5.43 8.94 1.72
C THR A 643 -6.07 7.84 2.59
N PRO A 644 -5.46 7.47 3.73
CA PRO A 644 -6.05 6.48 4.66
C PRO A 644 -7.45 6.86 5.14
N GLY A 645 -7.67 8.15 5.44
CA GLY A 645 -8.96 8.66 5.91
C GLY A 645 -10.06 8.60 4.84
N SER A 646 -9.74 8.88 3.57
CA SER A 646 -10.69 8.75 2.46
C SER A 646 -11.02 7.29 2.15
N LEU A 647 -10.04 6.38 2.27
CA LEU A 647 -10.30 4.94 2.13
C LEU A 647 -11.23 4.44 3.25
N LEU A 648 -10.98 4.86 4.50
CA LEU A 648 -11.80 4.48 5.65
C LEU A 648 -13.24 4.97 5.51
N SER A 649 -13.45 6.22 5.07
CA SER A 649 -14.79 6.79 4.90
C SER A 649 -15.53 6.16 3.71
N SER A 650 -14.83 5.90 2.59
CA SER A 650 -15.39 5.18 1.43
C SER A 650 -15.79 3.75 1.79
N ASN A 651 -14.95 3.05 2.56
CA ASN A 651 -15.26 1.69 3.02
C ASN A 651 -16.46 1.70 4.00
N ARG A 652 -16.51 2.65 4.94
CA ARG A 652 -17.67 2.85 5.83
C ARG A 652 -18.96 3.05 5.03
N ALA A 653 -18.94 3.89 3.99
CA ALA A 653 -20.11 4.14 3.15
C ALA A 653 -20.53 2.89 2.36
N THR A 654 -19.58 2.08 1.91
CA THR A 654 -19.83 0.81 1.20
C THR A 654 -20.46 -0.22 2.13
N VAL A 655 -19.89 -0.43 3.32
CA VAL A 655 -20.43 -1.34 4.33
C VAL A 655 -21.83 -0.93 4.74
N ARG A 656 -22.07 0.38 4.98
CA ARG A 656 -23.42 0.89 5.27
C ARG A 656 -24.43 0.54 4.17
N ARG A 657 -24.07 0.74 2.90
CA ARG A 657 -24.94 0.38 1.76
C ARG A 657 -25.18 -1.12 1.68
N GLN A 658 -24.15 -1.94 1.89
CA GLN A 658 -24.28 -3.40 1.91
C GLN A 658 -25.21 -3.85 3.04
N THR A 659 -25.06 -3.33 4.26
CA THR A 659 -25.94 -3.66 5.39
C THR A 659 -27.40 -3.29 5.11
N LEU A 660 -27.64 -2.12 4.50
CA LEU A 660 -28.98 -1.67 4.12
C LEU A 660 -29.65 -2.56 3.08
N VAL A 661 -28.88 -3.25 2.24
CA VAL A 661 -29.40 -4.22 1.24
C VAL A 661 -29.52 -5.62 1.83
N LEU A 662 -28.51 -6.05 2.59
CA LEU A 662 -28.44 -7.41 3.15
C LEU A 662 -29.49 -7.65 4.23
N ALA A 663 -29.75 -6.67 5.09
CA ALA A 663 -30.74 -6.82 6.16
C ALA A 663 -32.13 -7.17 5.62
N PRO A 664 -32.78 -6.38 4.73
CA PRO A 664 -34.08 -6.73 4.20
C PRO A 664 -34.04 -7.98 3.31
N LEU A 665 -32.97 -8.20 2.56
CA LEU A 665 -32.87 -9.40 1.71
C LEU A 665 -32.81 -10.69 2.54
N LEU A 666 -32.03 -10.71 3.62
CA LEU A 666 -32.00 -11.82 4.57
C LEU A 666 -33.35 -11.98 5.27
N THR A 667 -34.00 -10.87 5.68
CA THR A 667 -35.34 -10.92 6.28
C THR A 667 -36.35 -11.59 5.36
N LEU A 668 -36.43 -11.15 4.10
CA LEU A 668 -37.40 -11.67 3.13
C LEU A 668 -37.08 -13.12 2.77
N THR A 669 -35.81 -13.47 2.55
CA THR A 669 -35.43 -14.85 2.23
C THR A 669 -35.70 -15.81 3.38
N VAL A 670 -35.47 -15.42 4.63
CA VAL A 670 -35.84 -16.25 5.80
C VAL A 670 -37.35 -16.35 5.94
N ALA A 671 -38.10 -15.25 5.82
CA ALA A 671 -39.55 -15.25 5.99
C ALA A 671 -40.26 -16.12 4.93
N PHE A 672 -39.94 -15.91 3.65
CA PHE A 672 -40.58 -16.62 2.54
C PHE A 672 -39.94 -17.99 2.27
N GLY A 673 -38.61 -18.10 2.38
CA GLY A 673 -37.90 -19.38 2.29
C GLY A 673 -38.32 -20.32 3.42
N GLY A 674 -38.60 -19.78 4.61
CA GLY A 674 -39.24 -20.49 5.73
C GLY A 674 -40.51 -21.21 5.32
N ARG A 675 -41.42 -20.50 4.65
CA ARG A 675 -42.68 -21.06 4.17
C ARG A 675 -42.48 -22.21 3.18
N ILE A 676 -41.50 -22.09 2.29
CA ILE A 676 -41.17 -23.13 1.30
C ILE A 676 -40.59 -24.37 1.99
N VAL A 677 -39.63 -24.19 2.90
CA VAL A 677 -39.02 -25.30 3.63
C VAL A 677 -40.07 -26.02 4.48
N VAL A 678 -40.91 -25.26 5.19
CA VAL A 678 -41.97 -25.81 6.03
C VAL A 678 -43.01 -26.56 5.19
N SER A 679 -43.43 -26.04 4.03
CA SER A 679 -44.38 -26.75 3.17
C SER A 679 -43.80 -28.04 2.58
N LEU A 680 -42.48 -28.11 2.39
CA LEU A 680 -41.79 -29.33 1.95
C LEU A 680 -41.61 -30.35 3.08
N LEU A 681 -41.46 -29.90 4.33
CA LEU A 681 -41.27 -30.76 5.49
C LEU A 681 -42.60 -31.29 6.07
N GLN A 682 -43.69 -30.51 6.00
CA GLN A 682 -45.00 -30.88 6.55
C GLN A 682 -45.48 -32.31 6.18
N PRO A 683 -45.34 -32.79 4.93
CA PRO A 683 -45.73 -34.15 4.58
C PRO A 683 -44.92 -35.26 5.26
N LEU A 684 -43.71 -34.95 5.74
CA LEU A 684 -42.75 -35.90 6.31
C LEU A 684 -42.82 -35.97 7.83
N VAL A 685 -43.00 -34.83 8.49
CA VAL A 685 -42.88 -34.70 9.96
C VAL A 685 -44.16 -34.22 10.65
N GLY A 686 -45.25 -34.05 9.90
CA GLY A 686 -46.54 -33.61 10.44
C GLY A 686 -46.76 -32.09 10.39
N PRO A 687 -47.82 -31.58 11.06
CA PRO A 687 -48.21 -30.18 10.95
C PRO A 687 -47.18 -29.26 11.60
N LEU A 688 -46.59 -28.39 10.78
CA LEU A 688 -45.67 -27.34 11.20
C LEU A 688 -46.33 -25.98 11.01
N ASN A 689 -46.18 -25.07 11.98
CA ASN A 689 -46.70 -23.71 11.88
C ASN A 689 -45.57 -22.73 11.49
N TRP A 690 -45.78 -21.97 10.41
CA TRP A 690 -44.93 -20.86 9.99
C TRP A 690 -45.81 -19.72 9.49
N GLY A 691 -46.30 -18.93 10.44
CA GLY A 691 -47.05 -17.71 10.16
C GLY A 691 -46.21 -16.70 9.38
N LEU A 692 -46.86 -15.81 8.61
CA LEU A 692 -46.15 -14.73 7.92
C LEU A 692 -45.59 -13.71 8.92
N ASP A 693 -46.31 -13.46 10.00
CA ASP A 693 -45.92 -12.68 11.16
C ASP A 693 -44.69 -13.26 11.86
N ASP A 694 -44.73 -14.55 12.24
CA ASP A 694 -43.61 -15.24 12.88
C ASP A 694 -42.38 -15.28 11.96
N GLY A 695 -42.60 -15.59 10.67
CA GLY A 695 -41.54 -15.63 9.67
C GLY A 695 -40.90 -14.26 9.42
N LEU A 696 -41.70 -13.19 9.39
CA LEU A 696 -41.19 -11.82 9.26
C LEU A 696 -40.45 -11.37 10.52
N PHE A 697 -40.92 -11.75 11.71
CA PHE A 697 -40.25 -11.45 12.97
C PHE A 697 -38.88 -12.14 13.06
N ILE A 698 -38.84 -13.47 12.89
CA ILE A 698 -37.62 -14.27 12.91
C ILE A 698 -36.69 -13.83 11.79
N GLY A 699 -37.25 -13.56 10.61
CA GLY A 699 -36.53 -12.98 9.48
C GLY A 699 -35.93 -11.62 9.81
N ALA A 700 -36.65 -10.71 10.46
CA ALA A 700 -36.16 -9.38 10.80
C ALA A 700 -35.04 -9.42 11.84
N VAL A 701 -35.16 -10.27 12.86
CA VAL A 701 -34.10 -10.49 13.86
C VAL A 701 -32.86 -11.10 13.20
N GLY A 702 -33.03 -12.17 12.42
CA GLY A 702 -31.94 -12.85 11.71
C GLY A 702 -31.30 -11.99 10.62
N GLY A 703 -32.10 -11.20 9.90
CA GLY A 703 -31.66 -10.32 8.82
C GLY A 703 -30.90 -9.11 9.34
N LEU A 704 -31.43 -8.41 10.34
CA LEU A 704 -30.75 -7.28 10.96
C LEU A 704 -29.50 -7.75 11.73
N GLY A 705 -29.64 -8.75 12.59
CA GLY A 705 -28.55 -9.28 13.40
C GLY A 705 -27.46 -9.94 12.54
N GLY A 706 -27.84 -10.70 11.52
CA GLY A 706 -26.93 -11.34 10.58
C GLY A 706 -26.21 -10.33 9.68
N ALA A 707 -26.90 -9.31 9.16
CA ALA A 707 -26.27 -8.27 8.34
C ALA A 707 -25.29 -7.39 9.16
N LEU A 708 -25.62 -7.07 10.41
CA LEU A 708 -24.71 -6.36 11.32
C LEU A 708 -23.50 -7.23 11.71
N SER A 709 -23.73 -8.52 12.01
CA SER A 709 -22.66 -9.48 12.31
C SER A 709 -21.72 -9.63 11.12
N TYR A 710 -22.26 -9.74 9.90
CA TYR A 710 -21.46 -9.75 8.67
C TYR A 710 -20.64 -8.46 8.54
N ALA A 711 -21.28 -7.30 8.68
CA ALA A 711 -20.64 -6.00 8.55
C ALA A 711 -19.48 -5.82 9.52
N LEU A 712 -19.62 -6.25 10.79
CA LEU A 712 -18.60 -6.05 11.82
C LEU A 712 -17.52 -7.14 11.85
N SER A 713 -17.80 -8.35 11.38
CA SER A 713 -16.89 -9.51 11.51
C SER A 713 -16.18 -9.88 10.20
N PHE A 714 -16.76 -9.55 9.04
CA PHE A 714 -16.29 -10.01 7.71
C PHE A 714 -15.98 -8.88 6.72
N THR A 715 -15.95 -7.63 7.19
CA THR A 715 -15.51 -6.48 6.37
C THR A 715 -14.28 -5.82 6.99
N ALA A 716 -13.42 -5.22 6.16
CA ALA A 716 -12.22 -4.53 6.63
C ALA A 716 -12.56 -3.37 7.61
N TRP A 717 -13.61 -2.60 7.32
CA TRP A 717 -14.08 -1.55 8.22
C TRP A 717 -14.61 -2.12 9.54
N GLY A 718 -15.39 -3.20 9.49
CA GLY A 718 -15.92 -3.88 10.66
C GLY A 718 -14.82 -4.40 11.58
N GLN A 719 -13.82 -5.08 11.01
CA GLN A 719 -12.68 -5.57 11.78
C GLN A 719 -11.84 -4.44 12.35
N TRP A 720 -11.69 -3.33 11.63
CA TRP A 720 -11.05 -2.15 12.19
C TRP A 720 -11.85 -1.56 13.37
N VAL A 721 -13.18 -1.51 13.29
CA VAL A 721 -14.02 -1.07 14.41
C VAL A 721 -13.87 -2.02 15.61
N THR A 722 -14.08 -3.31 15.39
CA THR A 722 -14.11 -4.32 16.44
C THR A 722 -12.74 -4.50 17.09
N LEU A 723 -11.68 -4.67 16.30
CA LEU A 723 -10.36 -4.99 16.81
C LEU A 723 -9.58 -3.73 17.15
N SER A 724 -9.51 -2.76 16.23
CA SER A 724 -8.64 -1.59 16.41
C SER A 724 -9.26 -0.46 17.23
N ARG A 725 -10.58 -0.21 17.13
CA ARG A 725 -11.29 0.86 17.85
C ARG A 725 -11.92 0.44 19.17
N ILE A 726 -12.20 -0.85 19.38
CA ILE A 726 -12.85 -1.36 20.61
C ILE A 726 -11.87 -2.24 21.38
N TRP A 727 -11.41 -3.35 20.81
CA TRP A 727 -10.60 -4.33 21.55
C TRP A 727 -9.22 -3.81 21.99
N LEU A 728 -8.47 -3.18 21.09
CA LEU A 728 -7.14 -2.63 21.42
C LEU A 728 -7.20 -1.48 22.44
N PRO A 729 -8.21 -0.59 22.42
CA PRO A 729 -8.41 0.39 23.49
C PRO A 729 -8.83 -0.21 24.83
N LEU A 730 -9.69 -1.24 24.83
CA LEU A 730 -10.05 -1.97 26.06
C LEU A 730 -8.85 -2.64 26.73
N THR A 731 -7.87 -3.09 25.93
CA THR A 731 -6.61 -3.67 26.42
C THR A 731 -5.52 -2.62 26.69
N GLY A 732 -5.81 -1.33 26.52
CA GLY A 732 -4.86 -0.23 26.73
C GLY A 732 -3.76 -0.10 25.67
N ARG A 733 -3.80 -0.89 24.60
CA ARG A 733 -2.78 -0.97 23.54
C ARG A 733 -2.87 0.15 22.50
N LEU A 734 -4.05 0.74 22.33
CA LEU A 734 -4.31 1.90 21.45
C LEU A 734 -5.31 2.88 22.08
N PRO A 735 -5.44 4.12 21.59
CA PRO A 735 -6.49 5.04 22.04
C PRO A 735 -7.85 4.74 21.40
N TRP A 736 -8.93 5.12 22.09
CA TRP A 736 -10.31 5.03 21.60
C TRP A 736 -10.55 5.76 20.27
N ASP A 737 -9.84 6.86 20.00
CA ASP A 737 -9.84 7.53 18.70
C ASP A 737 -8.53 7.28 17.93
N THR A 738 -8.33 6.01 17.56
CA THR A 738 -7.12 5.55 16.84
C THR A 738 -6.87 6.33 15.55
N ALA A 739 -7.92 6.67 14.79
CA ALA A 739 -7.78 7.43 13.54
C ALA A 739 -7.23 8.83 13.80
N ALA A 740 -7.78 9.55 14.78
CA ALA A 740 -7.27 10.86 15.15
C ALA A 740 -5.84 10.78 15.72
N PHE A 741 -5.50 9.71 16.43
CA PHE A 741 -4.14 9.51 16.93
C PHE A 741 -3.11 9.28 15.82
N LEU A 742 -3.43 8.44 14.82
CA LEU A 742 -2.55 8.21 13.66
C LEU A 742 -2.37 9.49 12.84
N GLU A 743 -3.45 10.25 12.64
CA GLU A 743 -3.39 11.55 11.96
C GLU A 743 -2.56 12.56 12.77
N ASP A 744 -2.71 12.57 14.10
CA ASP A 744 -1.92 13.42 14.98
C ASP A 744 -0.43 13.04 14.96
N ALA A 745 -0.12 11.74 14.94
CA ALA A 745 1.24 11.23 14.82
C ALA A 745 1.88 11.56 13.45
N TYR A 746 1.08 11.58 12.38
CA TYR A 746 1.48 12.07 11.06
C TYR A 746 1.78 13.58 11.09
N ARG A 747 0.87 14.40 11.62
CA ARG A 747 1.07 15.87 11.73
C ARG A 747 2.27 16.23 12.62
N ARG A 748 2.52 15.47 13.68
CA ARG A 748 3.70 15.63 14.56
C ARG A 748 4.99 15.10 13.95
N GLY A 749 4.93 14.47 12.77
CA GLY A 749 6.09 13.99 12.03
C GLY A 749 6.69 12.69 12.55
N VAL A 750 5.98 11.94 13.39
CA VAL A 750 6.38 10.60 13.84
C VAL A 750 6.11 9.58 12.73
N LEU A 751 4.94 9.70 12.10
CA LEU A 751 4.53 8.89 10.95
C LEU A 751 4.65 9.71 9.66
N ARG A 752 4.86 9.02 8.54
CA ARG A 752 4.68 9.54 7.18
C ARG A 752 3.53 8.79 6.51
N GLN A 753 2.92 9.39 5.49
CA GLN A 753 1.85 8.76 4.71
C GLN A 753 2.38 8.34 3.34
N THR A 754 2.14 7.08 2.97
CA THR A 754 2.49 6.53 1.65
C THR A 754 1.22 5.97 1.03
N GLY A 755 0.58 6.71 0.12
CA GLY A 755 -0.73 6.33 -0.43
C GLY A 755 -1.81 6.22 0.66
N ALA A 756 -2.46 5.05 0.77
CA ALA A 756 -3.52 4.76 1.73
C ALA A 756 -3.04 4.18 3.08
N VAL A 757 -1.73 4.13 3.32
CA VAL A 757 -1.12 3.56 4.54
C VAL A 757 -0.20 4.57 5.23
N TYR A 758 0.08 4.33 6.51
CA TYR A 758 1.07 5.08 7.28
C TYR A 758 2.38 4.28 7.38
N GLN A 759 3.51 4.95 7.56
CA GLN A 759 4.79 4.32 7.89
C GLN A 759 5.48 5.14 8.98
N PHE A 760 6.37 4.53 9.76
CA PHE A 760 7.25 5.32 10.63
C PHE A 760 8.21 6.14 9.78
N ARG A 761 8.36 7.43 10.11
CA ARG A 761 9.24 8.30 9.34
C ARG A 761 10.71 7.85 9.39
N HIS A 762 11.11 7.29 10.53
CA HIS A 762 12.48 6.84 10.76
C HIS A 762 12.48 5.40 11.29
N ILE A 763 13.12 4.50 10.54
CA ILE A 763 13.26 3.10 10.93
C ILE A 763 14.02 2.92 12.25
N ARG A 764 14.99 3.81 12.55
CA ARG A 764 15.69 3.82 13.86
C ARG A 764 14.73 4.14 15.02
N LEU A 765 13.84 5.11 14.83
CA LEU A 765 12.81 5.45 15.81
C LEU A 765 11.82 4.29 15.98
N GLN A 766 11.39 3.66 14.88
CA GLN A 766 10.55 2.47 14.93
C GLN A 766 11.21 1.33 15.71
N HIS A 767 12.47 1.00 15.40
CA HIS A 767 13.20 -0.05 16.13
C HIS A 767 13.35 0.27 17.62
N HIS A 768 13.66 1.53 17.94
CA HIS A 768 13.79 1.99 19.32
C HIS A 768 12.46 1.85 20.09
N LEU A 769 11.36 2.39 19.54
CA LEU A 769 10.03 2.30 20.14
C LEU A 769 9.55 0.85 20.30
N GLY A 770 9.81 0.01 19.30
CA GLY A 770 9.49 -1.42 19.36
C GLY A 770 10.34 -2.18 20.40
N GLN A 771 11.60 -1.79 20.62
CA GLN A 771 12.45 -2.33 21.68
C GLN A 771 11.99 -1.88 23.07
N LEU A 772 11.66 -0.59 23.24
CA LEU A 772 11.13 -0.05 24.49
C LEU A 772 9.82 -0.73 24.89
N PHE A 773 8.90 -0.90 23.95
CA PHE A 773 7.65 -1.60 24.18
C PHE A 773 7.89 -3.04 24.69
N ARG A 774 8.80 -3.79 24.05
CA ARG A 774 9.17 -5.15 24.49
C ARG A 774 9.77 -5.20 25.88
N ARG A 775 10.57 -4.20 26.26
CA ARG A 775 11.16 -4.13 27.61
C ARG A 775 10.10 -3.79 28.67
N SER A 776 9.06 -3.05 28.30
CA SER A 776 7.98 -2.63 29.21
C SER A 776 6.92 -3.71 29.45
N GLU A 777 6.65 -4.62 28.50
CA GLU A 777 5.82 -5.81 28.74
C GLU A 777 6.67 -6.86 29.50
N ALA A 778 6.60 -6.83 30.83
CA ALA A 778 7.28 -7.78 31.71
C ALA A 778 6.94 -9.25 31.32
N GLY A 779 7.94 -9.98 30.81
CA GLY A 779 7.82 -11.42 30.49
C GLY A 779 8.33 -11.88 29.12
N TYR A 780 8.97 -11.03 28.31
CA TYR A 780 9.55 -11.49 27.04
C TYR A 780 10.94 -12.11 27.24
N ALA A 781 11.02 -13.45 27.30
CA ALA A 781 12.27 -14.14 27.02
C ALA A 781 12.62 -13.92 25.53
N PRO A 782 13.80 -13.36 25.19
CA PRO A 782 14.20 -13.28 23.79
C PRO A 782 14.16 -14.69 23.22
N ALA A 783 13.52 -14.86 22.05
CA ALA A 783 13.67 -16.09 21.29
C ALA A 783 15.17 -16.28 21.06
N THR A 784 15.76 -17.21 21.79
CA THR A 784 17.12 -17.64 21.59
C THR A 784 17.16 -18.24 20.19
N LEU A 785 17.61 -17.43 19.22
CA LEU A 785 18.23 -17.96 18.03
C LEU A 785 19.39 -18.81 18.52
N ARG A 786 19.18 -20.12 18.62
CA ARG A 786 20.26 -21.10 18.65
C ARG A 786 21.08 -20.85 17.38
N ARG A 787 22.10 -20.00 17.52
CA ARG A 787 23.27 -20.06 16.65
C ARG A 787 23.88 -21.43 16.92
N ASN A 788 23.57 -22.40 16.06
CA ASN A 788 24.41 -23.58 15.89
C ASN A 788 25.75 -23.06 15.35
N VAL A 789 26.63 -22.68 16.27
CA VAL A 789 28.07 -22.61 16.03
C VAL A 789 28.64 -23.78 16.80
N GLU A 790 28.50 -24.96 16.22
CA GLU A 790 29.32 -26.12 16.54
C GLU A 790 29.78 -26.71 15.22
N GLY A 791 31.10 -26.78 15.04
CA GLY A 791 31.72 -27.77 14.18
C GLY A 791 32.39 -27.29 12.89
N TRP A 792 33.33 -26.33 12.95
CA TRP A 792 34.48 -26.31 12.03
C TRP A 792 35.72 -25.83 12.82
N ALA A 793 36.22 -26.71 13.67
CA ALA A 793 37.61 -26.75 14.08
C ALA A 793 38.06 -28.20 13.82
N ASP A 794 38.58 -28.42 12.61
CA ASP A 794 39.73 -29.25 12.28
C ASP A 794 40.12 -29.01 10.82
#